data_AF-A0A4Z0V1C6-F1
#
_entry.id   AF-A0A4Z0V1C6-F1
#
_cell.length_a   1.000
_cell.length_b   1.000
_cell.length_c   1.000
_cell.angle_alpha   90.00
_cell.angle_beta   90.00
_cell.angle_gamma   90.00
#
_symmetry.space_group_name_H-M   'P 1'
#
loop_
_entity.id
_entity.type
_entity.pdbx_description
1 polymer ?
#
loop_
_entity_poly.entity_id
_entity_poly.type
_entity_poly.pdbx_seq_one_letter_code
_entity_poly.pdbx_strand_id
1 'polypeptide(L)'
;MGFKSNLSKRQKFLTVALGPLTIIVLFVGVIVISIDHIIKHGFHDLLPKRKGKAHPLKADDFKYWPKDTILSGSDKMTIDEFNVKFNKNIRLDDVYGQAYESSLTPEEIFNCKSRIDGRIGVEPNMPDSEYKAITIAFARAFVSGDYSTIQDKLSDKTYLTLYKRKTFSGAKTIIEYFKTWKKKADDEKVWYKVDVAWNPNQCRPSVSVQIKGYNNMVIFFFIKNEKIDHITFAPSHLQDYGCIYNDIDRPLLSLDFVSQYITGDSDTQENHLVCPSCGTDSALIDWYDFYMDLGPVGYSGKLTICPDCGRLVELMPDTRYRLDPFHKVKQKAHVISSTQSKSFVLRIKGQYTFENDDPCEKEKNRQGIITANNGASEEALKIFIDAAEKGNLDSMINVFTVYWANEGQYKEAAEWLKYVAGSASPSPHCLWNLAVMYFLGEDLANNPIVKDIDRARMYLSRLLKLENDSRYSSYLNIFNEARSFISSLDKFNIFSGAGDSIHDIIVNSICKTTDIKDKGELFFRAKSIRLKDGLKLGAYIASVKTESIGDESHFFVYNETGTEEKLIPEHLIVDKTAMGAFQLYLVLTAHTVMPVFWHGGYIVRDFIFNPDDITKIKPIQNYDFSILLKDDNLLPKVELASDKSYADVYCSYWNDWEGLIREHYRIKFNADGTASVVAKDKFTFYKYDCGICF
;
A
#
# COMPACT_ATOMS: atom_id res chain seq x y z
N MET A 1 3.62 72.44 22.73
CA MET A 1 3.85 71.78 24.03
C MET A 1 5.30 71.99 24.43
N GLY A 2 5.56 72.84 25.43
CA GLY A 2 6.91 73.10 25.93
C GLY A 2 7.32 72.07 26.95
N PHE A 3 8.31 71.24 26.63
CA PHE A 3 9.00 70.42 27.64
C PHE A 3 10.10 71.27 28.30
N LYS A 4 9.84 71.78 29.50
CA LYS A 4 10.89 72.32 30.36
C LYS A 4 11.69 71.14 30.93
N SER A 5 12.96 71.01 30.54
CA SER A 5 13.87 70.01 31.10
C SER A 5 14.18 70.35 32.57
N ASN A 6 13.88 69.44 33.50
CA ASN A 6 14.21 69.55 34.94
C ASN A 6 15.68 69.16 35.26
N LEU A 7 16.63 69.45 34.38
CA LEU A 7 18.05 69.17 34.62
C LEU A 7 18.75 70.41 35.20
N SER A 8 19.44 70.23 36.32
CA SER A 8 20.26 71.28 36.95
C SER A 8 21.40 71.73 36.02
N LYS A 9 21.90 72.97 36.19
CA LYS A 9 23.00 73.51 35.37
C LYS A 9 24.23 72.59 35.32
N ARG A 10 24.52 71.84 36.39
CA ARG A 10 25.61 70.86 36.44
C ARG A 10 25.38 69.63 35.55
N GLN A 11 24.14 69.12 35.48
CA GLN A 11 23.82 67.97 34.64
C GLN A 11 23.87 68.30 33.14
N LYS A 12 23.48 69.52 32.77
CA LYS A 12 23.62 70.00 31.38
C LYS A 12 25.09 70.11 30.95
N PHE A 13 25.96 70.58 31.86
CA PHE A 13 27.40 70.64 31.60
C PHE A 13 28.03 69.24 31.46
N LEU A 14 27.68 68.29 32.34
CA LEU A 14 28.19 66.91 32.25
C LEU A 14 27.77 66.22 30.94
N THR A 15 26.54 66.44 30.48
CA THR A 15 26.01 65.82 29.25
C THR A 15 26.70 66.36 28.00
N VAL A 16 27.03 67.66 27.97
CA VAL A 16 27.77 68.28 26.85
C VAL A 16 29.26 67.92 26.89
N ALA A 17 29.85 67.76 28.08
CA ALA A 17 31.26 67.40 28.23
C ALA A 17 31.55 65.92 27.94
N LEU A 18 30.63 65.01 28.27
CA LEU A 18 30.80 63.55 28.09
C LEU A 18 30.19 63.00 26.80
N GLY A 19 29.35 63.78 26.11
CA GLY A 19 28.74 63.40 24.83
C GLY A 19 29.75 63.07 23.72
N PRO A 20 30.80 63.88 23.50
CA PRO A 20 31.84 63.56 22.51
C PRO A 20 32.62 62.28 22.88
N LEU A 21 32.87 62.06 24.18
CA LEU A 21 33.62 60.91 24.66
C LEU A 21 32.84 59.60 24.47
N THR A 22 31.53 59.62 24.69
CA THR A 22 30.65 58.45 24.49
C THR A 22 30.47 58.12 23.01
N ILE A 23 30.42 59.12 22.13
CA ILE A 23 30.39 58.90 20.67
C ILE A 23 31.70 58.27 20.19
N ILE A 24 32.85 58.74 20.68
CA ILE A 24 34.16 58.17 20.32
C ILE A 24 34.29 56.72 20.80
N VAL A 25 33.86 56.42 22.04
CA VAL A 25 33.89 55.04 22.57
C VAL A 25 32.96 54.11 21.78
N LEU A 26 31.79 54.58 21.35
CA LEU A 26 30.89 53.81 20.48
C LEU A 26 31.48 53.60 19.08
N PHE A 27 32.09 54.62 18.48
CA PHE A 27 32.71 54.50 17.16
C PHE A 27 33.92 53.56 17.18
N VAL A 28 34.78 53.65 18.19
CA VAL A 28 35.92 52.76 18.37
C VAL A 28 35.44 51.33 18.65
N GLY A 29 34.40 51.16 19.47
CA GLY A 29 33.78 49.86 19.71
C GLY A 29 33.22 49.22 18.45
N VAL A 30 32.50 49.98 17.61
CA VAL A 30 31.97 49.50 16.32
C VAL A 30 33.09 49.15 15.35
N ILE A 31 34.16 49.96 15.28
CA ILE A 31 35.32 49.66 14.43
C ILE A 31 36.04 48.40 14.90
N VAL A 32 36.25 48.23 16.21
CA VAL A 32 36.91 47.04 16.77
C VAL A 32 36.05 45.79 16.56
N ILE A 33 34.73 45.86 16.75
CA ILE A 33 33.82 44.75 16.44
C ILE A 33 33.82 44.44 14.94
N SER A 34 33.84 45.47 14.09
CA SER A 34 33.89 45.28 12.63
C SER A 34 35.21 44.65 12.19
N ILE A 35 36.33 45.06 12.78
CA ILE A 35 37.65 44.49 12.52
C ILE A 35 37.73 43.06 13.05
N ASP A 36 37.25 42.79 14.26
CA ASP A 36 37.20 41.42 14.83
C ASP A 36 36.32 40.50 13.98
N HIS A 37 35.19 41.00 13.46
CA HIS A 37 34.31 40.26 12.56
C HIS A 37 34.97 40.00 11.19
N ILE A 38 35.67 40.99 10.63
CA ILE A 38 36.43 40.87 9.37
C ILE A 38 37.62 39.90 9.54
N ILE A 39 38.29 39.91 10.70
CA ILE A 39 39.40 39.00 11.01
C ILE A 39 38.89 37.56 11.22
N LYS A 40 37.74 37.38 11.89
CA LYS A 40 37.15 36.06 12.15
C LYS A 40 36.48 35.41 10.93
N HIS A 41 35.91 36.21 10.02
CA HIS A 41 35.08 35.68 8.92
C HIS A 41 35.59 36.05 7.51
N GLY A 42 36.58 36.93 7.38
CA GLY A 42 37.16 37.34 6.11
C GLY A 42 36.23 38.23 5.26
N PHE A 43 36.81 38.96 4.28
CA PHE A 43 36.06 39.81 3.34
C PHE A 43 35.16 39.02 2.35
N HIS A 44 35.28 37.68 2.32
CA HIS A 44 34.61 36.84 1.33
C HIS A 44 33.10 36.68 1.55
N ASP A 45 32.61 36.84 2.78
CA ASP A 45 31.18 36.70 3.11
C ASP A 45 30.43 38.06 3.09
N LEU A 46 31.12 39.20 2.88
CA LEU A 46 30.53 40.55 2.87
C LEU A 46 30.19 41.10 1.46
N LEU A 47 30.78 40.55 0.40
CA LEU A 47 30.51 40.97 -0.98
C LEU A 47 29.59 39.94 -1.69
N PRO A 48 28.50 40.37 -2.35
CA PRO A 48 27.63 39.45 -3.08
C PRO A 48 28.44 38.74 -4.16
N LYS A 49 28.42 37.40 -4.12
CA LYS A 49 29.02 36.56 -5.16
C LYS A 49 28.51 37.00 -6.53
N ARG A 50 29.39 37.03 -7.55
CA ARG A 50 28.99 37.49 -8.89
C ARG A 50 28.11 36.45 -9.56
N LYS A 51 26.92 36.86 -10.01
CA LYS A 51 26.09 36.02 -10.91
C LYS A 51 26.90 35.66 -12.17
N GLY A 52 26.78 34.41 -12.60
CA GLY A 52 27.56 33.87 -13.73
C GLY A 52 28.96 33.35 -13.37
N LYS A 53 29.37 33.39 -12.10
CA LYS A 53 30.46 32.54 -11.57
C LYS A 53 29.87 31.43 -10.70
N ALA A 54 30.49 30.26 -10.76
CA ALA A 54 30.15 29.12 -9.91
C ALA A 54 31.01 29.17 -8.65
N HIS A 55 30.40 28.92 -7.51
CA HIS A 55 31.05 28.88 -6.21
C HIS A 55 30.61 27.64 -5.45
N PRO A 56 31.50 27.05 -4.63
CA PRO A 56 31.14 25.90 -3.82
C PRO A 56 30.09 26.29 -2.77
N LEU A 57 29.20 25.35 -2.52
CA LEU A 57 28.26 25.36 -1.40
C LEU A 57 29.00 24.96 -0.10
N LYS A 58 28.56 25.47 1.06
CA LYS A 58 29.20 25.12 2.36
C LYS A 58 28.85 23.66 2.71
N ALA A 59 29.75 22.95 3.39
CA ALA A 59 29.57 21.53 3.69
C ALA A 59 28.25 21.23 4.44
N ASP A 60 27.86 22.09 5.38
CA ASP A 60 26.64 21.94 6.18
C ASP A 60 25.35 22.03 5.35
N ASP A 61 25.39 22.68 4.19
CA ASP A 61 24.23 22.80 3.31
C ASP A 61 23.89 21.47 2.62
N PHE A 62 24.84 20.53 2.50
CA PHE A 62 24.60 19.22 1.87
C PHE A 62 23.65 18.31 2.66
N LYS A 63 23.28 18.70 3.89
CA LYS A 63 22.16 18.09 4.62
C LYS A 63 20.81 18.35 3.94
N TYR A 64 20.69 19.45 3.19
CA TYR A 64 19.45 19.90 2.58
C TYR A 64 19.51 19.89 1.05
N TRP A 65 20.71 19.90 0.48
CA TRP A 65 20.94 20.03 -0.96
C TRP A 65 21.81 18.89 -1.50
N PRO A 66 21.51 18.36 -2.70
CA PRO A 66 22.36 17.39 -3.38
C PRO A 66 23.80 17.87 -3.60
N LYS A 67 24.76 16.93 -3.67
CA LYS A 67 26.20 17.24 -3.80
C LYS A 67 26.60 17.87 -5.14
N ASP A 68 25.72 17.88 -6.14
CA ASP A 68 25.91 18.61 -7.39
C ASP A 68 25.40 20.07 -7.37
N THR A 69 24.91 20.54 -6.22
CA THR A 69 24.37 21.89 -6.05
C THR A 69 25.47 22.91 -5.82
N ILE A 70 25.56 23.93 -6.67
CA ILE A 70 26.49 25.04 -6.58
C ILE A 70 25.79 26.38 -6.32
N LEU A 71 26.58 27.42 -6.00
CA LEU A 71 26.10 28.79 -5.85
C LEU A 71 26.47 29.65 -7.06
N SER A 72 25.49 30.39 -7.59
CA SER A 72 25.73 31.53 -8.49
C SER A 72 25.09 32.80 -7.94
N GLY A 73 25.91 33.69 -7.39
CA GLY A 73 25.39 34.74 -6.52
C GLY A 73 24.79 34.14 -5.25
N SER A 74 23.52 34.45 -4.99
CA SER A 74 22.69 33.86 -3.93
C SER A 74 21.89 32.62 -4.39
N ASP A 75 21.85 32.36 -5.69
CA ASP A 75 21.00 31.31 -6.27
C ASP A 75 21.68 29.94 -6.10
N LYS A 76 20.94 28.95 -5.58
CA LYS A 76 21.36 27.54 -5.53
C LYS A 76 20.81 26.84 -6.78
N MET A 77 21.67 26.16 -7.52
CA MET A 77 21.29 25.40 -8.72
C MET A 77 22.28 24.27 -8.96
N THR A 78 21.87 23.30 -9.74
CA THR A 78 22.75 22.20 -10.18
C THR A 78 23.83 22.70 -11.14
N ILE A 79 24.93 21.96 -11.28
CA ILE A 79 25.99 22.29 -12.24
C ILE A 79 25.48 22.31 -13.70
N ASP A 80 24.55 21.42 -14.05
CA ASP A 80 23.93 21.37 -15.38
C ASP A 80 23.03 22.58 -15.64
N GLU A 81 22.20 22.98 -14.68
CA GLU A 81 21.38 24.20 -14.80
C GLU A 81 22.27 25.45 -14.96
N PHE A 82 23.37 25.52 -14.22
CA PHE A 82 24.32 26.61 -14.34
C PHE A 82 24.98 26.66 -15.73
N ASN A 83 25.45 25.52 -16.23
CA ASN A 83 26.06 25.41 -17.55
C ASN A 83 25.09 25.83 -18.66
N VAL A 84 23.83 25.39 -18.59
CA VAL A 84 22.78 25.82 -19.53
C VAL A 84 22.51 27.32 -19.40
N LYS A 85 22.27 27.82 -18.18
CA LYS A 85 21.87 29.21 -17.93
C LYS A 85 22.92 30.23 -18.36
N PHE A 86 24.20 29.90 -18.20
CA PHE A 86 25.30 30.81 -18.50
C PHE A 86 26.14 30.40 -19.72
N ASN A 87 25.67 29.40 -20.49
CA ASN A 87 26.36 28.84 -21.65
C ASN A 87 27.83 28.48 -21.34
N LYS A 88 28.02 27.68 -20.30
CA LYS A 88 29.32 27.18 -19.84
C LYS A 88 29.40 25.67 -19.91
N ASN A 89 30.60 25.13 -19.72
CA ASN A 89 30.85 23.70 -19.64
C ASN A 89 31.89 23.42 -18.55
N ILE A 90 31.53 23.71 -17.31
CA ILE A 90 32.37 23.46 -16.13
C ILE A 90 31.86 22.23 -15.36
N ARG A 91 32.78 21.54 -14.69
CA ARG A 91 32.54 20.35 -13.87
C ARG A 91 32.44 20.70 -12.39
N LEU A 92 32.03 19.76 -11.55
CA LEU A 92 32.04 19.97 -10.09
C LEU A 92 33.48 20.08 -9.58
N ASP A 93 34.43 19.38 -10.20
CA ASP A 93 35.86 19.51 -9.89
C ASP A 93 36.39 20.94 -10.09
N ASP A 94 35.86 21.68 -11.07
CA ASP A 94 36.23 23.09 -11.30
C ASP A 94 35.73 24.02 -10.18
N VAL A 95 34.76 23.57 -9.38
CA VAL A 95 34.09 24.37 -8.34
C VAL A 95 34.55 23.96 -6.93
N TYR A 96 34.63 22.65 -6.67
CA TYR A 96 34.94 22.08 -5.37
C TYR A 96 36.41 21.64 -5.23
N GLY A 97 37.16 21.61 -6.32
CA GLY A 97 38.55 21.17 -6.37
C GLY A 97 38.71 19.81 -7.04
N GLN A 98 39.94 19.52 -7.48
CA GLN A 98 40.26 18.27 -8.16
C GLN A 98 39.88 17.05 -7.32
N ALA A 99 39.41 16.00 -7.98
CA ALA A 99 39.00 14.72 -7.38
C ALA A 99 37.69 14.77 -6.56
N TYR A 100 36.96 15.89 -6.54
CA TYR A 100 35.67 15.97 -5.87
C TYR A 100 34.67 14.96 -6.43
N GLU A 101 34.47 14.94 -7.75
CA GLU A 101 33.57 13.99 -8.42
C GLU A 101 33.99 12.53 -8.17
N SER A 102 35.31 12.29 -8.08
CA SER A 102 35.83 10.96 -7.81
C SER A 102 35.54 10.48 -6.38
N SER A 103 35.48 11.41 -5.42
CA SER A 103 35.24 11.15 -3.99
C SER A 103 33.78 10.82 -3.64
N LEU A 104 32.84 11.18 -4.52
CA LEU A 104 31.41 10.93 -4.29
C LEU A 104 31.13 9.43 -4.21
N THR A 105 30.33 8.99 -3.24
CA THR A 105 29.87 7.60 -3.19
C THR A 105 28.77 7.34 -4.24
N PRO A 106 28.52 6.08 -4.64
CA PRO A 106 27.39 5.78 -5.53
C PRO A 106 26.03 6.27 -4.99
N GLU A 107 25.81 6.24 -3.68
CA GLU A 107 24.58 6.76 -3.05
C GLU A 107 24.49 8.29 -3.13
N GLU A 108 25.61 8.99 -3.00
CA GLU A 108 25.65 10.43 -3.18
C GLU A 108 25.38 10.83 -4.63
N ILE A 109 25.90 10.07 -5.60
CA ILE A 109 25.65 10.26 -7.03
C ILE A 109 24.19 9.99 -7.39
N PHE A 110 23.55 9.00 -6.75
CA PHE A 110 22.13 8.73 -6.94
C PHE A 110 21.28 9.97 -6.63
N ASN A 111 21.60 10.67 -5.54
CA ASN A 111 20.89 11.87 -5.10
C ASN A 111 21.22 13.13 -5.92
N CYS A 112 22.31 13.13 -6.69
CA CYS A 112 22.63 14.23 -7.62
C CYS A 112 21.61 14.28 -8.75
N LYS A 113 21.25 15.50 -9.19
CA LYS A 113 20.38 15.68 -10.36
C LYS A 113 21.16 15.72 -11.67
N SER A 114 22.40 16.19 -11.60
CA SER A 114 23.33 16.27 -12.72
C SER A 114 24.00 14.94 -12.99
N ARG A 115 24.42 14.73 -14.23
CA ARG A 115 25.25 13.57 -14.59
C ARG A 115 26.68 13.76 -14.06
N ILE A 116 27.23 12.71 -13.45
CA ILE A 116 28.67 12.60 -13.20
C ILE A 116 29.26 11.63 -14.23
N ASP A 117 30.10 12.13 -15.13
CA ASP A 117 30.62 11.34 -16.25
C ASP A 117 31.34 10.08 -15.80
N GLY A 118 31.05 8.95 -16.45
CA GLY A 118 31.73 7.69 -16.16
C GLY A 118 31.26 6.99 -14.87
N ARG A 119 30.27 7.56 -14.17
CA ARG A 119 29.80 7.08 -12.86
C ARG A 119 28.32 6.73 -12.90
N ILE A 120 27.92 5.89 -11.95
CA ILE A 120 26.52 5.51 -11.73
C ILE A 120 26.09 5.89 -10.32
N GLY A 121 24.83 6.26 -10.15
CA GLY A 121 24.18 6.31 -8.85
C GLY A 121 23.65 4.93 -8.43
N VAL A 122 23.61 4.65 -7.14
CA VAL A 122 22.96 3.45 -6.58
C VAL A 122 22.06 3.87 -5.42
N GLU A 123 20.80 3.47 -5.46
CA GLU A 123 19.85 3.76 -4.38
C GLU A 123 20.30 3.15 -3.05
N PRO A 124 20.28 3.91 -1.94
CA PRO A 124 20.67 3.41 -0.63
C PRO A 124 19.70 2.36 -0.10
N ASN A 125 20.16 1.49 0.81
CA ASN A 125 19.36 0.48 1.51
C ASN A 125 18.66 -0.57 0.60
N MET A 126 19.08 -0.70 -0.66
CA MET A 126 18.57 -1.74 -1.55
C MET A 126 18.98 -3.14 -1.04
N PRO A 127 18.05 -4.12 -0.95
CA PRO A 127 18.35 -5.47 -0.45
C PRO A 127 19.49 -6.14 -1.24
N ASP A 128 20.43 -6.73 -0.52
CA ASP A 128 21.49 -7.52 -1.14
C ASP A 128 20.91 -8.76 -1.80
N SER A 129 21.22 -8.91 -3.09
CA SER A 129 20.73 -10.00 -3.93
C SER A 129 21.65 -10.17 -5.14
N GLU A 130 21.57 -11.33 -5.76
CA GLU A 130 22.22 -11.57 -7.05
C GLU A 130 21.77 -10.57 -8.12
N TYR A 131 20.47 -10.24 -8.14
CA TYR A 131 19.92 -9.20 -9.01
C TYR A 131 20.63 -7.86 -8.81
N LYS A 132 20.83 -7.42 -7.56
CA LYS A 132 21.55 -6.17 -7.25
C LYS A 132 22.97 -6.19 -7.81
N ALA A 133 23.71 -7.28 -7.60
CA ALA A 133 25.09 -7.39 -8.07
C ALA A 133 25.19 -7.33 -9.61
N ILE A 134 24.34 -8.08 -10.32
CA ILE A 134 24.33 -8.12 -11.78
C ILE A 134 23.86 -6.79 -12.37
N THR A 135 22.83 -6.17 -11.80
CA THR A 135 22.34 -4.85 -12.25
C THR A 135 23.41 -3.76 -12.10
N ILE A 136 24.15 -3.73 -10.98
CA ILE A 136 25.26 -2.79 -10.78
C ILE A 136 26.40 -3.05 -11.77
N ALA A 137 26.77 -4.32 -11.98
CA ALA A 137 27.81 -4.69 -12.94
C ALA A 137 27.43 -4.25 -14.37
N PHE A 138 26.18 -4.49 -14.77
CA PHE A 138 25.66 -4.06 -16.06
C PHE A 138 25.66 -2.53 -16.19
N ALA A 139 25.19 -1.78 -15.19
CA ALA A 139 25.17 -0.31 -15.24
C ALA A 139 26.58 0.27 -15.40
N ARG A 140 27.58 -0.30 -14.70
CA ARG A 140 28.99 0.09 -14.85
C ARG A 140 29.51 -0.18 -16.26
N ALA A 141 29.24 -1.38 -16.79
CA ALA A 141 29.60 -1.76 -18.16
C ALA A 141 28.92 -0.86 -19.20
N PHE A 142 27.67 -0.48 -18.97
CA PHE A 142 26.90 0.41 -19.82
C PHE A 142 27.53 1.79 -19.93
N VAL A 143 27.90 2.40 -18.80
CA VAL A 143 28.52 3.73 -18.76
C VAL A 143 29.96 3.70 -19.29
N SER A 144 30.75 2.68 -18.95
CA SER A 144 32.15 2.57 -19.40
C SER A 144 32.27 2.18 -20.88
N GLY A 145 31.29 1.45 -21.42
CA GLY A 145 31.38 0.80 -22.73
C GLY A 145 32.19 -0.50 -22.72
N ASP A 146 32.70 -0.92 -21.56
CA ASP A 146 33.42 -2.19 -21.37
C ASP A 146 32.52 -3.24 -20.71
N TYR A 147 32.17 -4.26 -21.50
CA TYR A 147 31.28 -5.35 -21.11
C TYR A 147 32.02 -6.62 -20.66
N SER A 148 33.35 -6.58 -20.54
CA SER A 148 34.17 -7.72 -20.09
C SER A 148 33.68 -8.31 -18.76
N THR A 149 33.22 -7.45 -17.85
CA THR A 149 32.78 -7.79 -16.49
C THR A 149 31.43 -8.49 -16.40
N ILE A 150 30.63 -8.47 -17.47
CA ILE A 150 29.33 -9.16 -17.52
C ILE A 150 29.30 -10.24 -18.61
N GLN A 151 30.39 -10.41 -19.35
CA GLN A 151 30.43 -11.30 -20.50
C GLN A 151 30.20 -12.76 -20.10
N ASP A 152 30.72 -13.17 -18.94
CA ASP A 152 30.48 -14.48 -18.37
C ASP A 152 29.02 -14.67 -17.95
N LYS A 153 28.27 -13.60 -17.65
CA LYS A 153 26.86 -13.65 -17.26
C LYS A 153 25.91 -13.79 -18.45
N LEU A 154 26.39 -13.56 -19.67
CA LEU A 154 25.61 -13.68 -20.91
C LEU A 154 25.91 -15.02 -21.61
N SER A 155 24.96 -15.49 -22.42
CA SER A 155 25.12 -16.68 -23.25
C SER A 155 24.49 -16.50 -24.63
N ASP A 156 24.66 -17.47 -25.53
CA ASP A 156 23.97 -17.48 -26.82
C ASP A 156 22.44 -17.65 -26.69
N LYS A 157 21.98 -18.09 -25.51
CA LYS A 157 20.55 -18.20 -25.15
C LYS A 157 20.03 -17.00 -24.36
N THR A 158 20.84 -15.95 -24.17
CA THR A 158 20.37 -14.72 -23.55
C THR A 158 19.60 -13.89 -24.57
N TYR A 159 18.46 -13.36 -24.17
CA TYR A 159 17.62 -12.52 -25.03
C TYR A 159 17.61 -11.06 -24.56
N LEU A 160 17.52 -10.12 -25.50
CA LEU A 160 17.28 -8.70 -25.27
C LEU A 160 16.00 -8.28 -25.98
N THR A 161 14.95 -7.96 -25.24
CA THR A 161 13.71 -7.41 -25.77
C THR A 161 13.72 -5.89 -25.67
N LEU A 162 13.63 -5.23 -26.83
CA LEU A 162 13.29 -3.82 -26.92
C LEU A 162 11.77 -3.71 -26.94
N TYR A 163 11.22 -3.11 -25.88
CA TYR A 163 9.78 -3.02 -25.67
C TYR A 163 9.04 -2.44 -26.90
N LYS A 164 7.99 -3.13 -27.37
CA LYS A 164 7.17 -2.85 -28.57
C LYS A 164 7.94 -2.76 -29.89
N ARG A 165 9.19 -3.24 -29.96
CA ARG A 165 10.04 -3.07 -31.16
C ARG A 165 10.58 -4.37 -31.72
N LYS A 166 11.46 -5.05 -30.98
CA LYS A 166 12.14 -6.27 -31.45
C LYS A 166 12.90 -6.96 -30.34
N THR A 167 13.13 -8.25 -30.52
CA THR A 167 13.95 -9.07 -29.63
C THR A 167 15.20 -9.55 -30.36
N PHE A 168 16.33 -9.57 -29.66
CA PHE A 168 17.60 -10.11 -30.12
C PHE A 168 18.00 -11.28 -29.25
N SER A 169 18.81 -12.18 -29.79
CA SER A 169 19.43 -13.26 -29.02
C SER A 169 20.95 -13.26 -29.17
N GLY A 170 21.60 -13.70 -28.10
CA GLY A 170 23.02 -14.01 -28.06
C GLY A 170 23.90 -12.88 -27.52
N ALA A 171 24.86 -13.27 -26.68
CA ALA A 171 25.74 -12.37 -25.95
C ALA A 171 26.44 -11.33 -26.84
N LYS A 172 27.01 -11.77 -27.99
CA LYS A 172 27.72 -10.89 -28.92
C LYS A 172 26.81 -9.80 -29.51
N THR A 173 25.61 -10.19 -29.94
CA THR A 173 24.62 -9.28 -30.54
C THR A 173 24.15 -8.24 -29.53
N ILE A 174 23.88 -8.67 -28.29
CA ILE A 174 23.42 -7.82 -27.19
C ILE A 174 24.49 -6.79 -26.82
N ILE A 175 25.75 -7.23 -26.65
CA ILE A 175 26.87 -6.33 -26.34
C ILE A 175 27.07 -5.31 -27.47
N GLU A 176 27.03 -5.75 -28.73
CA GLU A 176 27.20 -4.86 -29.88
C GLU A 176 26.08 -3.81 -29.98
N TYR A 177 24.84 -4.19 -29.64
CA TYR A 177 23.71 -3.27 -29.57
C TYR A 177 23.98 -2.12 -28.60
N PHE A 178 24.37 -2.43 -27.36
CA PHE A 178 24.60 -1.38 -26.36
C PHE A 178 25.87 -0.57 -26.63
N LYS A 179 26.92 -1.17 -27.21
CA LYS A 179 28.09 -0.41 -27.71
C LYS A 179 27.70 0.59 -28.80
N THR A 180 26.88 0.16 -29.75
CA THR A 180 26.35 1.04 -30.81
C THR A 180 25.49 2.15 -30.24
N TRP A 181 24.61 1.83 -29.29
CA TRP A 181 23.79 2.82 -28.59
C TRP A 181 24.64 3.89 -27.91
N LYS A 182 25.65 3.47 -27.13
CA LYS A 182 26.55 4.39 -26.43
C LYS A 182 27.35 5.25 -27.40
N LYS A 183 27.92 4.65 -28.45
CA LYS A 183 28.65 5.39 -29.49
C LYS A 183 27.77 6.47 -30.11
N LYS A 184 26.52 6.13 -30.46
CA LYS A 184 25.57 7.09 -31.00
C LYS A 184 25.25 8.21 -30.00
N ALA A 185 25.02 7.87 -28.73
CA ALA A 185 24.78 8.87 -27.69
C ALA A 185 25.97 9.81 -27.50
N ASP A 186 27.20 9.29 -27.55
CA ASP A 186 28.43 10.07 -27.41
C ASP A 186 28.67 10.96 -28.66
N ASP A 187 28.46 10.42 -29.88
CA ASP A 187 28.58 11.16 -31.15
C ASP A 187 27.55 12.31 -31.24
N GLU A 188 26.31 12.06 -30.81
CA GLU A 188 25.23 13.05 -30.77
C GLU A 188 25.28 13.96 -29.52
N LYS A 189 26.25 13.74 -28.62
CA LYS A 189 26.40 14.46 -27.33
C LYS A 189 25.11 14.47 -26.50
N VAL A 190 24.42 13.34 -26.49
CA VAL A 190 23.19 13.14 -25.72
C VAL A 190 23.53 13.17 -24.23
N TRP A 191 22.81 14.00 -23.48
CA TRP A 191 22.87 13.98 -22.03
C TRP A 191 22.04 12.81 -21.51
N TYR A 192 22.67 11.92 -20.75
CA TYR A 192 22.01 10.80 -20.07
C TYR A 192 22.64 10.52 -18.70
N LYS A 193 21.83 10.31 -17.66
CA LYS A 193 22.27 9.86 -16.33
C LYS A 193 21.90 8.39 -16.14
N VAL A 194 22.76 7.61 -15.50
CA VAL A 194 22.53 6.18 -15.23
C VAL A 194 22.53 5.93 -13.74
N ASP A 195 21.44 5.35 -13.24
CA ASP A 195 21.24 5.02 -11.84
C ASP A 195 20.75 3.58 -11.69
N VAL A 196 21.02 2.96 -10.53
CA VAL A 196 20.48 1.66 -10.15
C VAL A 196 19.51 1.86 -8.99
N ALA A 197 18.25 1.46 -9.19
CA ALA A 197 17.18 1.64 -8.21
C ALA A 197 16.28 0.40 -8.12
N TRP A 198 15.61 0.23 -6.98
CA TRP A 198 14.58 -0.76 -6.79
C TRP A 198 13.37 -0.42 -7.64
N ASN A 199 12.93 -1.38 -8.44
CA ASN A 199 11.70 -1.24 -9.21
C ASN A 199 10.54 -1.93 -8.48
N PRO A 200 9.51 -1.19 -8.05
CA PRO A 200 8.40 -1.77 -7.29
C PRO A 200 7.50 -2.68 -8.13
N ASN A 201 7.33 -2.41 -9.42
CA ASN A 201 6.52 -3.20 -10.35
C ASN A 201 7.08 -4.62 -10.52
N GLN A 202 8.39 -4.69 -10.76
CA GLN A 202 9.13 -5.93 -10.99
C GLN A 202 9.65 -6.58 -9.70
N CYS A 203 9.52 -5.87 -8.57
CA CYS A 203 10.04 -6.22 -7.25
C CYS A 203 11.52 -6.62 -7.29
N ARG A 204 12.36 -5.87 -8.02
CA ARG A 204 13.80 -6.14 -8.18
C ARG A 204 14.58 -4.89 -8.58
N PRO A 205 15.92 -4.88 -8.43
CA PRO A 205 16.79 -3.82 -8.96
C PRO A 205 16.70 -3.68 -10.48
N SER A 206 16.79 -2.43 -10.97
CA SER A 206 16.80 -2.09 -12.40
C SER A 206 17.82 -1.00 -12.71
N VAL A 207 18.27 -0.93 -13.97
CA VAL A 207 19.08 0.21 -14.45
C VAL A 207 18.15 1.25 -15.04
N SER A 208 18.17 2.45 -14.47
CA SER A 208 17.48 3.64 -14.97
C SER A 208 18.43 4.45 -15.84
N VAL A 209 18.00 4.81 -17.05
CA VAL A 209 18.74 5.63 -18.00
C VAL A 209 17.90 6.87 -18.31
N GLN A 210 18.18 7.96 -17.59
CA GLN A 210 17.47 9.22 -17.72
C GLN A 210 18.09 10.03 -18.85
N ILE A 211 17.35 10.23 -19.93
CA ILE A 211 17.81 11.01 -21.09
C ILE A 211 17.07 12.34 -21.10
N LYS A 212 17.80 13.46 -21.24
CA LYS A 212 17.18 14.79 -21.19
C LYS A 212 16.20 14.98 -22.35
N GLY A 213 14.94 15.28 -22.04
CA GLY A 213 13.88 15.50 -23.03
C GLY A 213 13.18 14.23 -23.52
N TYR A 214 13.49 13.07 -22.96
CA TYR A 214 12.82 11.80 -23.26
C TYR A 214 12.30 11.15 -21.99
N ASN A 215 11.37 10.19 -22.14
CA ASN A 215 10.94 9.36 -21.02
C ASN A 215 12.16 8.62 -20.45
N ASN A 216 12.20 8.51 -19.12
CA ASN A 216 13.23 7.74 -18.45
C ASN A 216 13.15 6.28 -18.93
N MET A 217 14.27 5.68 -19.29
CA MET A 217 14.31 4.30 -19.75
C MET A 217 14.76 3.38 -18.63
N VAL A 218 14.24 2.15 -18.60
CA VAL A 218 14.53 1.15 -17.57
C VAL A 218 14.96 -0.16 -18.20
N ILE A 219 15.97 -0.79 -17.60
CA ILE A 219 16.50 -2.09 -18.01
C ILE A 219 16.29 -3.09 -16.89
N PHE A 220 15.56 -4.16 -17.20
CA PHE A 220 15.27 -5.28 -16.31
C PHE A 220 16.07 -6.51 -16.68
N PHE A 221 16.32 -7.34 -15.68
CA PHE A 221 16.99 -8.62 -15.84
C PHE A 221 16.09 -9.72 -15.29
N PHE A 222 16.03 -10.84 -16.02
CA PHE A 222 15.61 -12.13 -15.49
C PHE A 222 16.85 -13.01 -15.39
N ILE A 223 17.13 -13.51 -14.18
CA ILE A 223 18.36 -14.23 -13.88
C ILE A 223 18.01 -15.66 -13.51
N LYS A 224 18.72 -16.61 -14.11
CA LYS A 224 18.56 -18.05 -13.89
C LYS A 224 19.93 -18.70 -13.80
N ASN A 225 20.18 -19.44 -12.72
CA ASN A 225 21.46 -20.14 -12.48
C ASN A 225 22.69 -19.23 -12.66
N GLU A 226 22.65 -18.03 -12.05
CA GLU A 226 23.71 -17.02 -12.13
C GLU A 226 24.04 -16.47 -13.52
N LYS A 227 23.16 -16.72 -14.51
CA LYS A 227 23.24 -16.15 -15.85
C LYS A 227 22.04 -15.26 -16.11
N ILE A 228 22.26 -14.21 -16.91
CA ILE A 228 21.18 -13.39 -17.45
C ILE A 228 20.50 -14.21 -18.55
N ASP A 229 19.25 -14.56 -18.30
CA ASP A 229 18.40 -15.27 -19.24
C ASP A 229 17.71 -14.26 -20.17
N HIS A 230 17.15 -13.20 -19.60
CA HIS A 230 16.45 -12.15 -20.36
C HIS A 230 16.83 -10.73 -19.90
N ILE A 231 16.94 -9.82 -20.86
CA ILE A 231 17.09 -8.38 -20.65
C ILE A 231 15.89 -7.70 -21.31
N THR A 232 15.16 -6.86 -20.57
CA THR A 232 14.09 -6.04 -21.15
C THR A 232 14.49 -4.57 -21.07
N PHE A 233 14.48 -3.86 -22.20
CA PHE A 233 14.74 -2.43 -22.27
C PHE A 233 13.46 -1.69 -22.67
N ALA A 234 12.87 -0.96 -21.72
CA ALA A 234 11.55 -0.34 -21.83
C ALA A 234 11.56 1.13 -21.37
N PRO A 235 10.62 1.97 -21.82
CA PRO A 235 10.36 3.24 -21.15
C PRO A 235 9.73 2.99 -19.78
N SER A 236 10.03 3.84 -18.79
CA SER A 236 9.39 3.82 -17.47
C SER A 236 7.89 4.09 -17.54
N HIS A 237 7.50 5.00 -18.43
CA HIS A 237 6.11 5.28 -18.78
C HIS A 237 5.70 4.42 -19.99
N LEU A 238 4.82 3.45 -19.77
CA LEU A 238 4.31 2.55 -20.81
C LEU A 238 3.09 3.10 -21.54
N GLN A 239 2.44 4.09 -20.94
CA GLN A 239 1.12 4.61 -21.31
C GLN A 239 1.24 6.04 -21.85
N ASP A 240 0.27 6.44 -22.68
CA ASP A 240 0.15 7.82 -23.13
C ASP A 240 -0.25 8.76 -21.99
N TYR A 241 0.15 10.03 -22.08
CA TYR A 241 0.00 11.06 -21.03
C TYR A 241 -1.45 11.26 -20.54
N GLY A 242 -2.45 10.87 -21.33
CA GLY A 242 -3.87 10.95 -20.98
C GLY A 242 -4.35 9.85 -20.01
N CYS A 243 -3.62 8.74 -19.90
CA CYS A 243 -4.07 7.48 -19.31
C CYS A 243 -3.18 7.01 -18.13
N ILE A 244 -2.62 7.93 -17.33
CA ILE A 244 -1.65 7.64 -16.25
C ILE A 244 -2.30 6.82 -15.12
N TYR A 245 -2.36 5.50 -15.28
CA TYR A 245 -3.01 4.60 -14.32
C TYR A 245 -2.06 3.50 -13.82
N ASN A 246 -1.02 3.11 -14.58
CA ASN A 246 -0.04 2.12 -14.13
C ASN A 246 1.31 2.14 -14.89
N ASP A 247 2.26 2.97 -14.47
CA ASP A 247 3.62 2.99 -15.04
C ASP A 247 4.55 1.99 -14.34
N ILE A 248 5.69 1.62 -14.96
CA ILE A 248 6.60 0.60 -14.42
C ILE A 248 7.30 1.07 -13.13
N ASP A 249 7.29 2.36 -12.85
CA ASP A 249 7.79 2.92 -11.60
C ASP A 249 6.80 2.76 -10.42
N ARG A 250 5.62 2.17 -10.65
CA ARG A 250 4.60 1.92 -9.62
C ARG A 250 4.37 0.43 -9.38
N PRO A 251 3.98 0.02 -8.15
CA PRO A 251 3.54 -1.34 -7.89
C PRO A 251 2.39 -1.74 -8.82
N LEU A 252 2.40 -2.99 -9.30
CA LEU A 252 1.28 -3.55 -10.05
C LEU A 252 0.05 -3.67 -9.14
N LEU A 253 -1.13 -3.48 -9.74
CA LEU A 253 -2.40 -3.78 -9.10
C LEU A 253 -2.51 -5.28 -8.79
N SER A 254 -3.27 -5.64 -7.76
CA SER A 254 -3.50 -7.05 -7.45
C SER A 254 -4.26 -7.73 -8.60
N LEU A 255 -3.90 -8.98 -8.88
CA LEU A 255 -4.61 -9.77 -9.89
C LEU A 255 -6.11 -9.82 -9.59
N ASP A 256 -6.49 -10.04 -8.33
CA ASP A 256 -7.88 -10.06 -7.87
C ASP A 256 -8.64 -8.77 -8.19
N PHE A 257 -7.96 -7.62 -8.13
CA PHE A 257 -8.57 -6.35 -8.45
C PHE A 257 -8.72 -6.16 -9.96
N VAL A 258 -7.76 -6.58 -10.77
CA VAL A 258 -7.80 -6.31 -12.22
C VAL A 258 -8.64 -7.35 -12.96
N SER A 259 -8.67 -8.60 -12.50
CA SER A 259 -9.37 -9.70 -13.16
C SER A 259 -10.87 -9.47 -13.28
N GLN A 260 -11.49 -8.76 -12.33
CA GLN A 260 -12.91 -8.40 -12.38
C GLN A 260 -13.28 -7.47 -13.55
N TYR A 261 -12.29 -6.83 -14.18
CA TYR A 261 -12.48 -5.90 -15.29
C TYR A 261 -12.10 -6.51 -16.65
N ILE A 262 -11.69 -7.79 -16.68
CA ILE A 262 -11.40 -8.49 -17.94
C ILE A 262 -12.70 -8.67 -18.71
N THR A 263 -12.70 -8.24 -19.96
CA THR A 263 -13.85 -8.30 -20.88
C THR A 263 -13.74 -9.41 -21.91
N GLY A 264 -12.54 -9.94 -22.13
CA GLY A 264 -12.30 -11.05 -23.05
C GLY A 264 -10.81 -11.22 -23.35
N ASP A 265 -10.50 -12.26 -24.12
CA ASP A 265 -9.15 -12.52 -24.61
C ASP A 265 -8.77 -11.51 -25.69
N SER A 266 -7.50 -11.15 -25.75
CA SER A 266 -6.91 -10.30 -26.78
C SER A 266 -5.86 -11.07 -27.57
N ASP A 267 -5.62 -10.63 -28.81
CA ASP A 267 -4.47 -11.08 -29.59
C ASP A 267 -3.16 -10.87 -28.83
N THR A 268 -2.31 -11.90 -28.86
CA THR A 268 -0.96 -11.87 -28.33
C THR A 268 -0.11 -10.82 -29.04
N GLN A 269 0.69 -10.09 -28.27
CA GLN A 269 1.67 -9.15 -28.81
C GLN A 269 3.08 -9.52 -28.37
N GLU A 270 4.01 -9.55 -29.31
CA GLU A 270 5.41 -9.86 -29.07
C GLU A 270 6.22 -8.62 -28.67
N ASN A 271 7.39 -8.84 -28.08
CA ASN A 271 8.35 -7.81 -27.70
C ASN A 271 7.85 -6.93 -26.53
N HIS A 272 7.12 -7.52 -25.59
CA HIS A 272 6.61 -6.86 -24.40
C HIS A 272 7.41 -7.24 -23.14
N LEU A 273 6.93 -6.88 -21.95
CA LEU A 273 7.55 -7.29 -20.70
C LEU A 273 7.51 -8.82 -20.55
N VAL A 274 8.63 -9.41 -20.14
CA VAL A 274 8.67 -10.82 -19.72
C VAL A 274 8.14 -10.98 -18.30
N CYS A 275 7.64 -12.16 -17.97
CA CYS A 275 7.10 -12.40 -16.63
C CYS A 275 8.21 -12.26 -15.57
N PRO A 276 8.07 -11.32 -14.60
CA PRO A 276 9.06 -11.18 -13.54
C PRO A 276 9.23 -12.44 -12.69
N SER A 277 8.16 -13.20 -12.44
CA SER A 277 8.21 -14.33 -11.51
C SER A 277 8.91 -15.56 -12.08
N CYS A 278 8.63 -15.91 -13.34
CA CYS A 278 9.08 -17.17 -13.94
C CYS A 278 9.84 -17.02 -15.26
N GLY A 279 9.94 -15.80 -15.81
CA GLY A 279 10.70 -15.52 -17.02
C GLY A 279 9.99 -15.89 -18.33
N THR A 280 8.70 -16.21 -18.28
CA THR A 280 7.88 -16.49 -19.48
C THR A 280 7.99 -15.33 -20.47
N ASP A 281 8.31 -15.66 -21.72
CA ASP A 281 8.44 -14.68 -22.79
C ASP A 281 7.09 -14.03 -23.10
N SER A 282 7.11 -12.76 -23.49
CA SER A 282 5.93 -11.99 -23.89
C SER A 282 5.04 -12.68 -24.95
N ALA A 283 5.62 -13.45 -25.86
CA ALA A 283 4.90 -14.20 -26.89
C ALA A 283 4.13 -15.42 -26.33
N LEU A 284 4.41 -15.80 -25.08
CA LEU A 284 3.80 -16.94 -24.38
C LEU A 284 2.97 -16.49 -23.16
N ILE A 285 2.76 -15.18 -23.00
CA ILE A 285 1.90 -14.63 -21.95
C ILE A 285 0.49 -14.44 -22.52
N ASP A 286 -0.54 -14.66 -21.68
CA ASP A 286 -1.93 -14.48 -22.09
C ASP A 286 -2.32 -13.01 -22.06
N TRP A 287 -3.02 -12.58 -23.10
CA TRP A 287 -3.45 -11.21 -23.31
C TRP A 287 -4.95 -11.09 -23.14
N TYR A 288 -5.39 -10.05 -22.44
CA TYR A 288 -6.79 -9.80 -22.16
C TYR A 288 -7.15 -8.35 -22.44
N ASP A 289 -8.32 -8.13 -23.03
CA ASP A 289 -8.95 -6.83 -23.08
C ASP A 289 -9.64 -6.56 -21.74
N PHE A 290 -9.52 -5.35 -21.21
CA PHE A 290 -10.19 -4.94 -19.98
C PHE A 290 -10.99 -3.65 -20.16
N TYR A 291 -12.04 -3.52 -19.36
CA TYR A 291 -12.85 -2.32 -19.22
C TYR A 291 -13.07 -2.05 -17.72
N MET A 292 -12.31 -1.08 -17.21
CA MET A 292 -12.27 -0.72 -15.80
C MET A 292 -13.01 0.58 -15.54
N ASP A 293 -14.21 0.46 -14.97
CA ASP A 293 -15.02 1.58 -14.51
C ASP A 293 -14.62 1.94 -13.07
N LEU A 294 -14.13 3.17 -12.86
CA LEU A 294 -13.72 3.70 -11.56
C LEU A 294 -14.56 4.92 -11.16
N GLY A 295 -15.79 5.00 -11.67
CA GLY A 295 -16.74 6.10 -11.42
C GLY A 295 -16.65 7.20 -12.48
N PRO A 296 -16.24 8.44 -12.15
CA PRO A 296 -16.26 9.55 -13.11
C PRO A 296 -15.25 9.39 -14.26
N VAL A 297 -14.33 8.44 -14.13
CA VAL A 297 -13.29 8.12 -15.11
C VAL A 297 -13.19 6.60 -15.15
N GLY A 298 -13.08 6.04 -16.34
CA GLY A 298 -12.72 4.65 -16.52
C GLY A 298 -11.62 4.49 -17.56
N TYR A 299 -11.07 3.29 -17.60
CA TYR A 299 -9.98 2.93 -18.48
C TYR A 299 -10.36 1.68 -19.26
N SER A 300 -9.99 1.62 -20.52
CA SER A 300 -9.98 0.38 -21.28
C SER A 300 -8.63 0.21 -21.93
N GLY A 301 -8.32 -1.03 -22.27
CA GLY A 301 -7.09 -1.38 -22.96
C GLY A 301 -6.77 -2.85 -22.73
N LYS A 302 -5.49 -3.15 -22.62
CA LYS A 302 -4.98 -4.52 -22.54
C LYS A 302 -4.24 -4.78 -21.25
N LEU A 303 -4.29 -6.01 -20.78
CA LEU A 303 -3.45 -6.49 -19.70
C LEU A 303 -2.91 -7.86 -20.04
N THR A 304 -1.87 -8.27 -19.33
CA THR A 304 -1.24 -9.57 -19.54
C THR A 304 -1.11 -10.33 -18.24
N ILE A 305 -1.52 -11.60 -18.24
CA ILE A 305 -1.42 -12.50 -17.09
C ILE A 305 -0.56 -13.69 -17.52
N CYS A 306 0.48 -13.98 -16.75
CA CYS A 306 1.37 -15.08 -17.07
C CYS A 306 0.66 -16.43 -16.83
N PRO A 307 0.52 -17.30 -17.86
CA PRO A 307 -0.12 -18.61 -17.70
C PRO A 307 0.69 -19.54 -16.80
N ASP A 308 2.02 -19.36 -16.73
CA ASP A 308 2.90 -20.25 -15.98
C ASP A 308 2.85 -20.02 -14.46
N CYS A 309 2.56 -18.80 -14.01
CA CYS A 309 2.60 -18.45 -12.58
C CYS A 309 1.44 -17.58 -12.09
N GLY A 310 0.48 -17.23 -12.95
CA GLY A 310 -0.69 -16.42 -12.61
C GLY A 310 -0.39 -14.95 -12.29
N ARG A 311 0.85 -14.47 -12.49
CA ARG A 311 1.21 -13.08 -12.18
C ARG A 311 0.68 -12.12 -13.25
N LEU A 312 0.04 -11.02 -12.84
CA LEU A 312 -0.16 -9.85 -13.70
C LEU A 312 1.22 -9.31 -14.11
N VAL A 313 1.48 -9.23 -15.42
CA VAL A 313 2.79 -8.81 -15.96
C VAL A 313 2.74 -7.37 -16.46
N GLU A 314 1.69 -7.01 -17.19
CA GLU A 314 1.55 -5.69 -17.78
C GLU A 314 0.09 -5.20 -17.72
N LEU A 315 -0.11 -3.91 -17.49
CA LEU A 315 -1.40 -3.23 -17.59
C LEU A 315 -1.24 -2.00 -18.49
N MET A 316 -1.96 -2.01 -19.62
CA MET A 316 -1.87 -1.03 -20.68
C MET A 316 -3.26 -0.45 -21.00
N PRO A 317 -3.76 0.51 -20.21
CA PRO A 317 -4.86 1.35 -20.63
C PRO A 317 -4.44 2.13 -21.89
N ASP A 318 -5.20 1.98 -22.96
CA ASP A 318 -5.03 2.77 -24.18
C ASP A 318 -6.04 3.92 -24.24
N THR A 319 -7.17 3.77 -23.55
CA THR A 319 -8.28 4.72 -23.58
C THR A 319 -8.68 5.09 -22.17
N ARG A 320 -8.68 6.40 -21.91
CA ARG A 320 -9.35 6.98 -20.73
C ARG A 320 -10.67 7.56 -21.19
N TYR A 321 -11.77 7.06 -20.62
CA TYR A 321 -13.10 7.59 -20.90
C TYR A 321 -13.68 8.25 -19.64
N ARG A 322 -14.59 9.18 -19.87
CA ARG A 322 -15.38 9.82 -18.82
C ARG A 322 -16.78 9.24 -18.90
N LEU A 323 -17.24 8.61 -17.83
CA LEU A 323 -18.61 8.13 -17.78
C LEU A 323 -19.51 9.32 -17.40
N ASP A 324 -20.36 9.74 -18.35
CA ASP A 324 -21.50 10.59 -18.01
C ASP A 324 -22.47 9.75 -17.14
N PRO A 325 -22.99 10.30 -16.04
CA PRO A 325 -23.72 9.55 -15.01
C PRO A 325 -25.06 8.90 -15.45
N PHE A 326 -25.37 8.85 -16.75
CA PHE A 326 -26.66 8.42 -17.28
C PHE A 326 -26.69 7.11 -18.09
N HIS A 327 -25.60 6.35 -18.22
CA HIS A 327 -25.65 5.08 -18.96
C HIS A 327 -25.34 3.85 -18.09
N LYS A 328 -26.41 3.22 -17.57
CA LYS A 328 -26.38 1.86 -17.02
C LYS A 328 -26.26 0.85 -18.18
N VAL A 329 -25.10 0.22 -18.35
CA VAL A 329 -24.98 -0.97 -19.19
C VAL A 329 -25.35 -2.21 -18.37
N LYS A 330 -26.44 -2.86 -18.76
CA LYS A 330 -26.80 -4.21 -18.29
C LYS A 330 -25.88 -5.21 -18.99
N GLN A 331 -25.09 -5.99 -18.25
CA GLN A 331 -24.65 -7.30 -18.72
C GLN A 331 -25.32 -8.39 -17.87
N LYS A 332 -26.02 -9.28 -18.56
CA LYS A 332 -26.60 -10.51 -18.01
C LYS A 332 -25.45 -11.52 -17.87
N ALA A 333 -25.20 -11.98 -16.64
CA ALA A 333 -24.43 -13.18 -16.43
C ALA A 333 -25.14 -14.37 -17.09
N HIS A 334 -24.42 -15.14 -17.90
CA HIS A 334 -24.89 -16.40 -18.43
C HIS A 334 -24.90 -17.44 -17.30
N VAL A 335 -26.10 -17.88 -16.93
CA VAL A 335 -26.32 -19.00 -16.00
C VAL A 335 -26.07 -20.30 -16.76
N ILE A 336 -25.09 -21.09 -16.31
CA ILE A 336 -24.92 -22.48 -16.73
C ILE A 336 -25.70 -23.36 -15.73
N SER A 337 -26.61 -24.17 -16.25
CA SER A 337 -27.53 -24.97 -15.43
C SER A 337 -26.83 -26.13 -14.75
N SER A 338 -27.12 -26.30 -13.46
CA SER A 338 -26.73 -27.44 -12.63
C SER A 338 -27.48 -28.72 -13.01
N THR A 339 -26.81 -29.69 -13.62
CA THR A 339 -27.21 -31.11 -13.51
C THR A 339 -26.03 -32.03 -13.85
N GLN A 340 -25.37 -32.57 -12.83
CA GLN A 340 -25.21 -34.01 -12.58
C GLN A 340 -24.13 -34.25 -11.51
N SER A 341 -24.59 -34.48 -10.28
CA SER A 341 -23.78 -35.06 -9.21
C SER A 341 -23.49 -36.53 -9.54
N LYS A 342 -22.21 -36.88 -9.60
CA LYS A 342 -21.73 -38.25 -9.37
C LYS A 342 -20.80 -38.22 -8.17
N SER A 343 -21.18 -38.97 -7.13
CA SER A 343 -20.48 -39.06 -5.85
C SER A 343 -19.01 -39.48 -6.02
N PHE A 344 -18.10 -38.67 -5.50
CA PHE A 344 -16.68 -38.97 -5.42
C PHE A 344 -16.31 -39.58 -4.04
N VAL A 345 -15.38 -40.55 -4.03
CA VAL A 345 -14.87 -41.19 -2.80
C VAL A 345 -13.38 -40.89 -2.67
N LEU A 346 -13.05 -40.04 -1.71
CA LEU A 346 -11.71 -39.55 -1.37
C LEU A 346 -10.77 -40.65 -0.80
N ARG A 347 -9.51 -40.77 -1.26
CA ARG A 347 -8.58 -41.87 -0.86
C ARG A 347 -7.22 -41.53 -0.19
N ILE A 348 -6.81 -40.26 -0.04
CA ILE A 348 -5.72 -39.79 0.86
C ILE A 348 -5.62 -40.47 2.27
N LYS A 349 -6.67 -41.10 2.83
CA LYS A 349 -6.54 -41.87 4.08
C LYS A 349 -5.93 -43.27 3.85
N GLY A 350 -4.61 -43.31 3.79
CA GLY A 350 -3.83 -44.54 3.94
C GLY A 350 -2.68 -44.63 2.95
N GLN A 351 -1.45 -44.66 3.50
CA GLN A 351 -0.24 -45.14 2.83
C GLN A 351 0.19 -44.40 1.55
N TYR A 352 0.60 -43.15 1.67
CA TYR A 352 1.59 -42.59 0.75
C TYR A 352 2.73 -42.01 1.56
N THR A 353 3.77 -42.83 1.73
CA THR A 353 5.10 -42.41 2.16
C THR A 353 5.93 -42.30 0.90
N PHE A 354 6.04 -41.11 0.30
CA PHE A 354 6.93 -40.96 -0.84
C PHE A 354 7.76 -39.69 -0.70
N GLU A 355 9.06 -39.96 -0.86
CA GLU A 355 10.18 -39.06 -0.78
C GLU A 355 10.15 -38.13 -2.00
N ASN A 356 10.35 -36.83 -1.72
CA ASN A 356 10.73 -35.78 -2.67
C ASN A 356 9.66 -35.22 -3.61
N ASP A 357 9.87 -33.93 -3.91
CA ASP A 357 9.33 -33.15 -5.01
C ASP A 357 9.29 -33.94 -6.34
N ASP A 358 8.28 -34.78 -6.57
CA ASP A 358 8.11 -35.44 -7.86
C ASP A 358 7.78 -34.37 -8.92
N PRO A 359 8.67 -34.12 -9.90
CA PRO A 359 8.42 -33.14 -10.96
C PRO A 359 7.15 -33.45 -11.75
N CYS A 360 6.73 -34.72 -11.82
CA CYS A 360 5.51 -35.15 -12.50
C CYS A 360 4.26 -34.54 -11.85
N GLU A 361 4.20 -34.48 -10.52
CA GLU A 361 3.04 -33.96 -9.81
C GLU A 361 3.04 -32.43 -9.78
N LYS A 362 4.21 -31.78 -9.83
CA LYS A 362 4.31 -30.32 -10.08
C LYS A 362 3.79 -29.96 -11.48
N GLU A 363 4.13 -30.76 -12.50
CA GLU A 363 3.64 -30.55 -13.86
C GLU A 363 2.13 -30.81 -13.97
N LYS A 364 1.59 -31.82 -13.28
CA LYS A 364 0.13 -32.02 -13.21
C LYS A 364 -0.58 -30.89 -12.49
N ASN A 365 -0.02 -30.35 -11.41
CA ASN A 365 -0.57 -29.17 -10.76
C ASN A 365 -0.65 -27.99 -11.76
N ARG A 366 0.44 -27.74 -12.51
CA ARG A 366 0.47 -26.73 -13.58
C ARG A 366 -0.59 -27.02 -14.66
N GLN A 367 -0.73 -28.27 -15.09
CA GLN A 367 -1.76 -28.68 -16.05
C GLN A 367 -3.18 -28.44 -15.51
N GLY A 368 -3.42 -28.74 -14.23
CA GLY A 368 -4.68 -28.48 -13.55
C GLY A 368 -5.01 -26.99 -13.51
N ILE A 369 -4.01 -26.12 -13.24
CA ILE A 369 -4.17 -24.65 -13.24
C ILE A 369 -4.58 -24.17 -14.63
N ILE A 370 -3.87 -24.60 -15.67
CA ILE A 370 -4.20 -24.27 -17.07
C ILE A 370 -5.62 -24.73 -17.40
N THR A 371 -5.99 -25.94 -16.98
CA THR A 371 -7.33 -26.50 -17.23
C THR A 371 -8.42 -25.72 -16.50
N ALA A 372 -8.18 -25.30 -15.25
CA ALA A 372 -9.12 -24.50 -14.46
C ALA A 372 -9.34 -23.12 -15.09
N ASN A 373 -8.24 -22.47 -15.51
CA ASN A 373 -8.27 -21.14 -16.10
C ASN A 373 -8.98 -21.12 -17.47
N ASN A 374 -8.97 -22.25 -18.19
CA ASN A 374 -9.73 -22.44 -19.43
C ASN A 374 -11.24 -22.69 -19.21
N GLY A 375 -11.75 -22.52 -17.99
CA GLY A 375 -13.17 -22.72 -17.65
C GLY A 375 -13.59 -24.19 -17.51
N ALA A 376 -12.65 -25.14 -17.58
CA ALA A 376 -12.88 -26.57 -17.47
C ALA A 376 -12.73 -27.05 -16.01
N SER A 377 -13.55 -26.52 -15.11
CA SER A 377 -13.41 -26.73 -13.66
C SER A 377 -13.54 -28.20 -13.25
N GLU A 378 -14.37 -29.00 -13.93
CA GLU A 378 -14.51 -30.44 -13.63
C GLU A 378 -13.28 -31.26 -14.05
N GLU A 379 -12.69 -30.97 -15.21
CA GLU A 379 -11.43 -31.58 -15.64
C GLU A 379 -10.27 -31.16 -14.74
N ALA A 380 -10.20 -29.88 -14.37
CA ALA A 380 -9.19 -29.37 -13.46
C ALA A 380 -9.27 -30.05 -12.08
N LEU A 381 -10.48 -30.23 -11.54
CA LEU A 381 -10.70 -30.98 -10.29
C LEU A 381 -10.14 -32.39 -10.38
N LYS A 382 -10.35 -33.12 -11.48
CA LYS A 382 -9.81 -34.48 -11.66
C LYS A 382 -8.27 -34.47 -11.60
N ILE A 383 -7.64 -33.49 -12.26
CA ILE A 383 -6.18 -33.36 -12.31
C ILE A 383 -5.62 -33.01 -10.94
N PHE A 384 -6.19 -31.99 -10.29
CA PHE A 384 -5.74 -31.56 -8.97
C PHE A 384 -5.97 -32.63 -7.91
N ILE A 385 -7.08 -33.37 -7.96
CA ILE A 385 -7.33 -34.48 -7.03
C ILE A 385 -6.29 -35.59 -7.23
N ASP A 386 -5.96 -35.99 -8.47
CA ASP A 386 -4.93 -37.00 -8.73
C ASP A 386 -3.57 -36.57 -8.14
N ALA A 387 -3.18 -35.31 -8.35
CA ALA A 387 -1.91 -34.79 -7.85
C ALA A 387 -1.91 -34.57 -6.32
N ALA A 388 -3.02 -34.13 -5.76
CA ALA A 388 -3.21 -34.01 -4.32
C ALA A 388 -3.17 -35.38 -3.62
N GLU A 389 -3.75 -36.42 -4.21
CA GLU A 389 -3.69 -37.79 -3.71
C GLU A 389 -2.27 -38.37 -3.71
N LYS A 390 -1.39 -37.83 -4.56
CA LYS A 390 0.03 -38.18 -4.63
C LYS A 390 0.93 -37.27 -3.80
N GLY A 391 0.36 -36.33 -3.05
CA GLY A 391 1.08 -35.53 -2.06
C GLY A 391 1.48 -34.12 -2.52
N ASN A 392 0.99 -33.64 -3.68
CA ASN A 392 1.28 -32.27 -4.13
C ASN A 392 0.51 -31.24 -3.27
N LEU A 393 1.25 -30.44 -2.48
CA LEU A 393 0.68 -29.47 -1.53
C LEU A 393 -0.09 -28.33 -2.21
N ASP A 394 0.33 -27.92 -3.41
CA ASP A 394 -0.31 -26.86 -4.19
C ASP A 394 -1.61 -27.36 -4.81
N SER A 395 -1.65 -28.61 -5.29
CA SER A 395 -2.86 -29.25 -5.79
C SER A 395 -3.90 -29.41 -4.69
N MET A 396 -3.47 -29.71 -3.45
CA MET A 396 -4.38 -29.76 -2.31
C MET A 396 -5.12 -28.44 -2.09
N ILE A 397 -4.43 -27.29 -2.21
CA ILE A 397 -5.09 -25.99 -2.08
C ILE A 397 -5.90 -25.63 -3.33
N ASN A 398 -5.42 -26.00 -4.52
CA ASN A 398 -6.13 -25.72 -5.77
C ASN A 398 -7.47 -26.44 -5.88
N VAL A 399 -7.61 -27.67 -5.35
CA VAL A 399 -8.93 -28.33 -5.25
C VAL A 399 -9.89 -27.52 -4.38
N PHE A 400 -9.42 -27.01 -3.23
CA PHE A 400 -10.23 -26.13 -2.39
C PHE A 400 -10.65 -24.87 -3.15
N THR A 401 -9.71 -24.22 -3.83
CA THR A 401 -9.97 -22.99 -4.60
C THR A 401 -11.04 -23.22 -5.67
N VAL A 402 -10.98 -24.33 -6.42
CA VAL A 402 -11.99 -24.64 -7.45
C VAL A 402 -13.37 -24.87 -6.82
N TYR A 403 -13.48 -25.65 -5.74
CA TYR A 403 -14.76 -25.82 -5.06
C TYR A 403 -15.29 -24.52 -4.43
N TRP A 404 -14.41 -23.70 -3.87
CA TRP A 404 -14.80 -22.45 -3.20
C TRP A 404 -15.26 -21.37 -4.19
N ALA A 405 -14.69 -21.35 -5.40
CA ALA A 405 -15.06 -20.43 -6.47
C ALA A 405 -16.44 -20.75 -7.08
N ASN A 406 -16.88 -22.00 -7.01
CA ASN A 406 -18.14 -22.43 -7.60
C ASN A 406 -19.30 -22.28 -6.60
N GLU A 407 -20.25 -21.39 -6.90
CA GLU A 407 -21.45 -21.22 -6.09
C GLU A 407 -22.18 -22.57 -5.92
N GLY A 408 -22.46 -22.92 -4.67
CA GLY A 408 -23.12 -24.18 -4.30
C GLY A 408 -22.17 -25.34 -3.97
N GLN A 409 -20.85 -25.18 -4.15
CA GLN A 409 -19.84 -26.20 -3.80
C GLN A 409 -19.06 -25.90 -2.50
N TYR A 410 -19.53 -24.96 -1.69
CA TYR A 410 -18.87 -24.57 -0.43
C TYR A 410 -18.77 -25.72 0.58
N LYS A 411 -19.73 -26.65 0.56
CA LYS A 411 -19.73 -27.84 1.42
C LYS A 411 -18.60 -28.79 1.02
N GLU A 412 -18.43 -29.01 -0.27
CA GLU A 412 -17.37 -29.81 -0.86
C GLU A 412 -15.99 -29.19 -0.58
N ALA A 413 -15.87 -27.87 -0.69
CA ALA A 413 -14.66 -27.14 -0.32
C ALA A 413 -14.28 -27.38 1.16
N ALA A 414 -15.24 -27.26 2.07
CA ALA A 414 -15.03 -27.49 3.50
C ALA A 414 -14.72 -28.96 3.83
N GLU A 415 -15.41 -29.90 3.19
CA GLU A 415 -15.16 -31.34 3.33
C GLU A 415 -13.76 -31.70 2.82
N TRP A 416 -13.35 -31.13 1.70
CA TRP A 416 -12.00 -31.29 1.15
C TRP A 416 -10.92 -30.77 2.10
N LEU A 417 -11.08 -29.58 2.68
CA LEU A 417 -10.12 -29.07 3.66
C LEU A 417 -10.02 -29.95 4.90
N LYS A 418 -11.16 -30.39 5.46
CA LYS A 418 -11.17 -31.35 6.60
C LYS A 418 -10.47 -32.65 6.23
N TYR A 419 -10.64 -33.08 4.99
CA TYR A 419 -10.03 -34.28 4.46
C TYR A 419 -8.51 -34.15 4.35
N VAL A 420 -8.01 -33.09 3.70
CA VAL A 420 -6.57 -32.77 3.60
C VAL A 420 -5.97 -32.61 4.99
N ALA A 421 -6.65 -31.91 5.91
CA ALA A 421 -6.17 -31.71 7.28
C ALA A 421 -6.02 -33.02 8.07
N GLY A 422 -6.75 -34.07 7.70
CA GLY A 422 -6.63 -35.41 8.27
C GLY A 422 -5.51 -36.27 7.69
N SER A 423 -4.81 -35.80 6.64
CA SER A 423 -3.73 -36.54 5.98
C SER A 423 -2.43 -36.51 6.79
N ALA A 424 -1.49 -37.39 6.44
CA ALA A 424 -0.16 -37.43 7.06
C ALA A 424 0.73 -36.23 6.64
N SER A 425 0.41 -35.54 5.55
CA SER A 425 1.19 -34.42 5.00
C SER A 425 0.27 -33.37 4.40
N PRO A 426 -0.45 -32.62 5.24
CA PRO A 426 -1.38 -31.60 4.79
C PRO A 426 -0.64 -30.39 4.20
N SER A 427 -1.29 -29.69 3.28
CA SER A 427 -0.85 -28.36 2.82
C SER A 427 -0.99 -27.30 3.92
N PRO A 428 0.03 -26.46 4.19
CA PRO A 428 -0.06 -25.38 5.16
C PRO A 428 -1.20 -24.40 4.84
N HIS A 429 -1.41 -24.05 3.57
CA HIS A 429 -2.51 -23.19 3.15
C HIS A 429 -3.88 -23.83 3.40
N CYS A 430 -4.01 -25.15 3.24
CA CYS A 430 -5.27 -25.84 3.56
C CYS A 430 -5.56 -25.82 5.06
N LEU A 431 -4.55 -26.04 5.91
CA LEU A 431 -4.70 -25.94 7.37
C LEU A 431 -5.05 -24.52 7.81
N TRP A 432 -4.41 -23.51 7.20
CA TRP A 432 -4.70 -22.11 7.43
C TRP A 432 -6.14 -21.77 7.07
N ASN A 433 -6.58 -22.10 5.84
CA ASN A 433 -7.94 -21.81 5.38
C ASN A 433 -8.98 -22.53 6.23
N LEU A 434 -8.73 -23.78 6.63
CA LEU A 434 -9.63 -24.50 7.52
C LEU A 434 -9.71 -23.83 8.89
N ALA A 435 -8.59 -23.37 9.44
CA ALA A 435 -8.58 -22.63 10.70
C ALA A 435 -9.35 -21.31 10.60
N VAL A 436 -9.17 -20.55 9.51
CA VAL A 436 -9.93 -19.33 9.23
C VAL A 436 -11.43 -19.63 9.13
N MET A 437 -11.82 -20.70 8.44
CA MET A 437 -13.23 -21.11 8.33
C MET A 437 -13.83 -21.52 9.68
N TYR A 438 -13.06 -22.13 10.58
CA TYR A 438 -13.52 -22.39 11.95
C TYR A 438 -13.54 -21.12 12.83
N PHE A 439 -12.61 -20.19 12.63
CA PHE A 439 -12.57 -18.94 13.37
C PHE A 439 -13.74 -18.03 13.01
N LEU A 440 -14.04 -17.91 11.72
CA LEU A 440 -15.14 -17.10 11.23
C LEU A 440 -16.48 -17.83 11.35
N GLY A 441 -16.52 -19.13 11.05
CA GLY A 441 -17.76 -19.90 11.05
C GLY A 441 -18.83 -19.26 10.16
N GLU A 442 -20.03 -19.11 10.70
CA GLU A 442 -21.18 -18.45 10.09
C GLU A 442 -20.95 -16.97 9.72
N ASP A 443 -19.92 -16.33 10.29
CA ASP A 443 -19.53 -14.95 9.96
C ASP A 443 -18.87 -14.85 8.57
N LEU A 444 -18.41 -15.96 8.00
CA LEU A 444 -17.91 -16.04 6.62
C LEU A 444 -19.05 -16.42 5.68
N ALA A 445 -19.29 -15.58 4.66
CA ALA A 445 -20.36 -15.81 3.70
C ALA A 445 -20.26 -17.20 3.05
N ASN A 446 -21.39 -17.91 3.01
CA ASN A 446 -21.53 -19.26 2.45
C ASN A 446 -20.66 -20.35 3.11
N ASN A 447 -20.02 -20.06 4.24
CA ASN A 447 -19.22 -21.04 4.98
C ASN A 447 -20.14 -22.09 5.63
N PRO A 448 -19.97 -23.39 5.31
CA PRO A 448 -20.76 -24.46 5.91
C PRO A 448 -20.24 -24.91 7.28
N ILE A 449 -19.12 -24.36 7.75
CA ILE A 449 -18.51 -24.69 9.04
C ILE A 449 -19.07 -23.77 10.11
N VAL A 450 -19.50 -24.36 11.23
CA VAL A 450 -19.89 -23.63 12.45
C VAL A 450 -18.65 -23.13 13.17
N LYS A 451 -18.71 -21.90 13.69
CA LYS A 451 -17.62 -21.29 14.45
C LYS A 451 -17.15 -22.18 15.61
N ASP A 452 -15.84 -22.42 15.69
CA ASP A 452 -15.20 -23.25 16.71
C ASP A 452 -13.73 -22.81 16.88
N ILE A 453 -13.49 -21.94 17.85
CA ILE A 453 -12.17 -21.34 18.11
C ILE A 453 -11.15 -22.41 18.53
N ASP A 454 -11.57 -23.44 19.28
CA ASP A 454 -10.70 -24.52 19.69
C ASP A 454 -10.23 -25.35 18.49
N ARG A 455 -11.12 -25.60 17.52
CA ARG A 455 -10.70 -26.21 16.25
C ARG A 455 -9.81 -25.31 15.43
N ALA A 456 -10.09 -24.01 15.33
CA ALA A 456 -9.19 -23.06 14.67
C ALA A 456 -7.79 -23.13 15.28
N ARG A 457 -7.68 -23.08 16.62
CA ARG A 457 -6.43 -23.23 17.36
C ARG A 457 -5.77 -24.57 17.13
N MET A 458 -6.54 -25.67 17.12
CA MET A 458 -6.05 -27.01 16.87
C MET A 458 -5.39 -27.10 15.48
N TYR A 459 -6.04 -26.58 14.44
CA TYR A 459 -5.51 -26.61 13.06
C TYR A 459 -4.31 -25.68 12.86
N LEU A 460 -4.31 -24.48 13.46
CA LEU A 460 -3.11 -23.61 13.45
C LEU A 460 -1.95 -24.24 14.22
N SER A 461 -2.22 -24.88 15.36
CA SER A 461 -1.19 -25.61 16.12
C SER A 461 -0.65 -26.80 15.33
N ARG A 462 -1.51 -27.49 14.58
CA ARG A 462 -1.08 -28.53 13.64
C ARG A 462 -0.23 -27.96 12.51
N LEU A 463 -0.59 -26.80 11.97
CA LEU A 463 0.19 -26.08 10.96
C LEU A 463 1.60 -25.80 11.50
N LEU A 464 1.74 -25.27 12.72
CA LEU A 464 3.05 -24.96 13.32
C LEU A 464 3.94 -26.19 13.53
N LYS A 465 3.36 -27.38 13.75
CA LYS A 465 4.13 -28.63 13.87
C LYS A 465 4.86 -29.01 12.56
N LEU A 466 4.43 -28.46 11.42
CA LEU A 466 5.05 -28.71 10.12
C LEU A 466 6.34 -27.89 9.90
N GLU A 467 6.58 -26.83 10.69
CA GLU A 467 7.68 -25.88 10.48
C GLU A 467 9.07 -26.53 10.50
N ASN A 468 9.25 -27.54 11.35
CA ASN A 468 10.55 -28.23 11.51
C ASN A 468 10.83 -29.26 10.41
N ASP A 469 9.88 -29.48 9.51
CA ASP A 469 10.03 -30.42 8.41
C ASP A 469 10.46 -29.65 7.15
N SER A 470 11.62 -30.03 6.60
CA SER A 470 12.26 -29.34 5.47
C SER A 470 11.36 -29.23 4.24
N ARG A 471 10.36 -30.12 4.10
CA ARG A 471 9.35 -30.09 3.04
C ARG A 471 8.52 -28.82 3.02
N TYR A 472 8.40 -28.13 4.15
CA TYR A 472 7.60 -26.91 4.27
C TYR A 472 8.44 -25.64 4.37
N SER A 473 9.75 -25.72 4.08
CA SER A 473 10.68 -24.59 4.20
C SER A 473 10.29 -23.36 3.36
N SER A 474 9.60 -23.55 2.22
CA SER A 474 9.07 -22.47 1.39
C SER A 474 7.87 -21.72 2.01
N TYR A 475 7.28 -22.25 3.08
CA TYR A 475 6.09 -21.69 3.74
C TYR A 475 6.41 -20.89 5.02
N LEU A 476 7.66 -20.42 5.22
CA LEU A 476 8.07 -19.76 6.46
C LEU A 476 7.15 -18.61 6.90
N ASN A 477 6.62 -17.83 5.94
CA ASN A 477 5.71 -16.72 6.24
C ASN A 477 4.40 -17.20 6.91
N ILE A 478 3.82 -18.31 6.46
CA ILE A 478 2.55 -18.81 7.00
C ILE A 478 2.69 -19.30 8.44
N PHE A 479 3.87 -19.80 8.83
CA PHE A 479 4.15 -20.18 10.21
C PHE A 479 4.21 -18.96 11.13
N ASN A 480 4.82 -17.87 10.68
CA ASN A 480 4.85 -16.62 11.42
C ASN A 480 3.45 -16.01 11.56
N GLU A 481 2.68 -16.00 10.49
CA GLU A 481 1.27 -15.58 10.51
C GLU A 481 0.43 -16.44 11.45
N ALA A 482 0.64 -17.76 11.46
CA ALA A 482 -0.10 -18.67 12.35
C ALA A 482 0.23 -18.46 13.82
N ARG A 483 1.49 -18.19 14.17
CA ARG A 483 1.86 -17.79 15.55
C ARG A 483 1.14 -16.51 15.97
N SER A 484 1.15 -15.51 15.09
CA SER A 484 0.44 -14.24 15.34
C SER A 484 -1.06 -14.50 15.53
N PHE A 485 -1.67 -15.26 14.63
CA PHE A 485 -3.11 -15.54 14.66
C PHE A 485 -3.53 -16.32 15.91
N ILE A 486 -2.79 -17.36 16.31
CA ILE A 486 -3.07 -18.10 17.55
C ILE A 486 -3.09 -17.16 18.77
N SER A 487 -2.21 -16.16 18.81
CA SER A 487 -2.14 -15.21 19.92
C SER A 487 -3.28 -14.18 19.92
N SER A 488 -3.97 -14.00 18.78
CA SER A 488 -5.09 -13.08 18.64
C SER A 488 -6.47 -13.74 18.62
N LEU A 489 -6.57 -15.07 18.53
CA LEU A 489 -7.85 -15.82 18.43
C LEU A 489 -8.88 -15.44 19.50
N ASP A 490 -8.44 -15.17 20.73
CA ASP A 490 -9.33 -14.82 21.85
C ASP A 490 -9.47 -13.31 22.09
N LYS A 491 -8.77 -12.50 21.29
CA LYS A 491 -8.64 -11.05 21.51
C LYS A 491 -9.37 -10.21 20.46
N PHE A 492 -9.93 -10.84 19.43
CA PHE A 492 -10.48 -10.13 18.29
C PHE A 492 -11.53 -10.96 17.58
N ASN A 493 -12.56 -10.29 17.05
CA ASN A 493 -13.53 -10.89 16.15
C ASN A 493 -13.76 -9.99 14.93
N ILE A 494 -14.56 -10.45 13.97
CA ILE A 494 -14.82 -9.68 12.74
C ILE A 494 -15.44 -8.30 12.99
N PHE A 495 -16.22 -8.15 14.07
CA PHE A 495 -16.85 -6.89 14.44
C PHE A 495 -15.82 -5.96 15.08
N SER A 496 -14.93 -6.45 15.95
CA SER A 496 -13.77 -5.68 16.42
C SER A 496 -12.98 -5.07 15.26
N GLY A 497 -12.70 -5.87 14.21
CA GLY A 497 -11.98 -5.40 13.03
C GLY A 497 -12.70 -4.35 12.22
N ALA A 498 -13.99 -4.57 11.97
CA ALA A 498 -14.82 -3.59 11.29
C ALA A 498 -14.92 -2.29 12.09
N GLY A 499 -15.05 -2.40 13.42
CA GLY A 499 -15.07 -1.28 14.36
C GLY A 499 -13.80 -0.45 14.29
N ASP A 500 -12.65 -1.08 14.52
CA ASP A 500 -11.33 -0.44 14.44
C ASP A 500 -11.14 0.27 13.09
N SER A 501 -11.43 -0.43 11.99
CA SER A 501 -11.27 0.10 10.64
C SER A 501 -12.17 1.30 10.36
N ILE A 502 -13.41 1.31 10.85
CA ILE A 502 -14.36 2.40 10.65
C ILE A 502 -14.02 3.60 11.54
N HIS A 503 -13.67 3.37 12.80
CA HIS A 503 -13.23 4.44 13.69
C HIS A 503 -11.93 5.08 13.21
N ASP A 504 -10.97 4.30 12.70
CA ASP A 504 -9.74 4.82 12.12
C ASP A 504 -10.01 5.80 10.97
N ILE A 505 -10.84 5.43 9.98
CA ILE A 505 -11.14 6.35 8.87
C ILE A 505 -11.91 7.60 9.34
N ILE A 506 -12.78 7.46 10.35
CA ILE A 506 -13.49 8.61 10.94
C ILE A 506 -12.50 9.60 11.58
N VAL A 507 -11.65 9.10 12.48
CA VAL A 507 -10.75 9.94 13.29
C VAL A 507 -9.55 10.43 12.49
N ASN A 508 -8.95 9.56 11.67
CA ASN A 508 -7.69 9.83 10.98
C ASN A 508 -7.84 10.40 9.57
N SER A 509 -9.02 10.31 8.95
CA SER A 509 -9.29 10.90 7.63
C SER A 509 -10.41 11.95 7.68
N ILE A 510 -11.64 11.52 7.98
CA ILE A 510 -12.86 12.33 7.84
C ILE A 510 -12.79 13.59 8.71
N CYS A 511 -12.41 13.44 9.98
CA CYS A 511 -12.32 14.56 10.93
C CYS A 511 -11.15 15.51 10.66
N LYS A 512 -10.16 15.10 9.85
CA LYS A 512 -8.97 15.92 9.55
C LYS A 512 -9.11 16.76 8.28
N THR A 513 -10.09 16.46 7.43
CA THR A 513 -10.29 17.10 6.12
C THR A 513 -11.46 18.09 6.12
N THR A 514 -11.37 19.18 6.89
CA THR A 514 -12.49 20.14 7.05
C THR A 514 -12.86 20.90 5.77
N ASP A 515 -11.97 20.93 4.78
CA ASP A 515 -12.16 21.52 3.46
C ASP A 515 -12.94 20.62 2.47
N ILE A 516 -13.03 19.32 2.77
CA ILE A 516 -13.75 18.35 1.94
C ILE A 516 -15.14 18.14 2.53
N LYS A 517 -16.18 18.62 1.83
CA LYS A 517 -17.57 18.43 2.26
C LYS A 517 -18.04 16.98 2.14
N ASP A 518 -17.68 16.30 1.04
CA ASP A 518 -18.12 14.93 0.75
C ASP A 518 -17.28 13.91 1.55
N LYS A 519 -17.92 13.21 2.47
CA LYS A 519 -17.33 12.20 3.36
C LYS A 519 -17.64 10.77 2.91
N GLY A 520 -17.94 10.57 1.62
CA GLY A 520 -18.24 9.26 1.06
C GLY A 520 -17.15 8.20 1.26
N GLU A 521 -15.90 8.61 1.55
CA GLU A 521 -14.80 7.69 1.85
C GLU A 521 -15.09 6.72 3.02
N LEU A 522 -16.00 7.07 3.93
CA LEU A 522 -16.49 6.18 5.00
C LEU A 522 -16.93 4.80 4.46
N PHE A 523 -17.60 4.80 3.30
CA PHE A 523 -18.17 3.60 2.69
C PHE A 523 -17.12 2.72 2.01
N PHE A 524 -15.85 3.14 1.92
CA PHE A 524 -14.74 2.24 1.56
C PHE A 524 -14.47 1.18 2.64
N ARG A 525 -14.77 1.51 3.90
CA ARG A 525 -14.65 0.60 5.05
C ARG A 525 -16.01 0.04 5.47
N ALA A 526 -17.07 0.85 5.44
CA ALA A 526 -18.43 0.43 5.78
C ALA A 526 -19.19 -0.15 4.57
N LYS A 527 -18.71 -1.26 4.00
CA LYS A 527 -19.18 -1.82 2.72
C LYS A 527 -20.57 -2.48 2.74
N SER A 528 -21.10 -2.81 3.93
CA SER A 528 -22.42 -3.45 4.10
C SER A 528 -23.55 -2.44 4.29
N ILE A 529 -23.25 -1.15 4.17
CA ILE A 529 -24.20 -0.05 4.15
C ILE A 529 -23.85 0.91 3.01
N ARG A 530 -24.85 1.66 2.53
CA ARG A 530 -24.67 2.70 1.51
C ARG A 530 -25.73 3.77 1.67
N LEU A 531 -25.46 4.98 1.20
CA LEU A 531 -26.49 6.01 1.12
C LEU A 531 -27.55 5.67 0.07
N LYS A 532 -28.79 6.14 0.29
CA LYS A 532 -29.82 6.16 -0.75
C LYS A 532 -29.37 7.00 -1.94
N ASP A 533 -29.84 6.61 -3.13
CA ASP A 533 -29.52 7.27 -4.39
C ASP A 533 -29.79 8.79 -4.30
N GLY A 534 -28.83 9.59 -4.75
CA GLY A 534 -28.91 11.06 -4.75
C GLY A 534 -28.50 11.75 -3.45
N LEU A 535 -28.19 11.00 -2.38
CA LEU A 535 -27.64 11.54 -1.14
C LEU A 535 -26.11 11.45 -1.12
N LYS A 536 -25.50 12.43 -0.46
CA LYS A 536 -24.08 12.48 -0.13
C LYS A 536 -23.88 12.63 1.37
N LEU A 537 -22.74 12.17 1.88
CA LEU A 537 -22.39 12.28 3.29
C LEU A 537 -21.59 13.56 3.53
N GLY A 538 -21.96 14.34 4.52
CA GLY A 538 -21.16 15.43 5.08
C GLY A 538 -20.91 15.23 6.56
N ALA A 539 -19.93 15.92 7.12
CA ALA A 539 -19.66 15.92 8.56
C ALA A 539 -19.53 17.35 9.08
N TYR A 540 -20.22 17.62 10.17
CA TYR A 540 -20.00 18.79 11.00
C TYR A 540 -18.98 18.44 12.08
N ILE A 541 -17.95 19.27 12.24
CA ILE A 541 -16.90 19.08 13.26
C ILE A 541 -17.08 20.12 14.35
N ALA A 542 -17.19 19.67 15.60
CA ALA A 542 -17.40 20.51 16.76
C ALA A 542 -16.41 21.67 16.86
N SER A 543 -16.89 22.84 17.24
CA SER A 543 -16.12 24.07 17.27
C SER A 543 -16.20 24.80 18.61
N VAL A 544 -15.10 25.46 18.98
CA VAL A 544 -15.08 26.41 20.11
C VAL A 544 -15.87 27.69 19.85
N LYS A 545 -16.34 27.90 18.61
CA LYS A 545 -16.99 29.13 18.15
C LYS A 545 -18.52 29.11 18.29
N THR A 546 -19.10 28.11 18.94
CA THR A 546 -20.55 28.10 19.17
C THR A 546 -20.92 29.04 20.31
N GLU A 547 -22.15 29.56 20.28
CA GLU A 547 -22.72 30.34 21.39
C GLU A 547 -23.20 29.45 22.55
N SER A 548 -23.02 28.13 22.43
CA SER A 548 -23.50 27.14 23.39
C SER A 548 -22.38 26.65 24.32
N ILE A 549 -22.81 26.07 25.44
CA ILE A 549 -21.98 25.53 26.51
C ILE A 549 -21.26 24.22 26.06
N GLY A 550 -21.46 23.74 24.85
CA GLY A 550 -20.72 22.59 24.32
C GLY A 550 -21.18 22.25 22.92
N ASP A 551 -20.35 21.51 22.18
CA ASP A 551 -20.64 21.20 20.79
C ASP A 551 -20.23 19.76 20.42
N GLU A 552 -20.99 19.16 19.52
CA GLU A 552 -20.88 17.75 19.13
C GLU A 552 -20.80 17.62 17.61
N SER A 553 -19.73 16.97 17.15
CA SER A 553 -19.60 16.60 15.74
C SER A 553 -20.71 15.63 15.35
N HIS A 554 -21.18 15.69 14.11
CA HIS A 554 -22.16 14.73 13.61
C HIS A 554 -22.12 14.61 12.09
N PHE A 555 -22.56 13.47 11.59
CA PHE A 555 -22.82 13.31 10.17
C PHE A 555 -24.15 13.93 9.76
N PHE A 556 -24.18 14.51 8.57
CA PHE A 556 -25.38 14.97 7.89
C PHE A 556 -25.40 14.44 6.46
N VAL A 557 -26.57 14.40 5.84
CA VAL A 557 -26.74 14.11 4.42
C VAL A 557 -27.13 15.38 3.68
N TYR A 558 -26.77 15.43 2.42
CA TYR A 558 -27.22 16.47 1.52
C TYR A 558 -27.44 15.92 0.11
N ASN A 559 -28.28 16.61 -0.65
CA ASN A 559 -28.60 16.29 -2.04
C ASN A 559 -28.13 17.44 -2.97
N GLU A 560 -28.44 17.33 -4.26
CA GLU A 560 -28.09 18.36 -5.26
C GLU A 560 -28.75 19.73 -5.00
N THR A 561 -29.86 19.79 -4.27
CA THR A 561 -30.51 21.05 -3.89
C THR A 561 -29.84 21.75 -2.70
N GLY A 562 -28.85 21.09 -2.07
CA GLY A 562 -28.04 21.66 -0.99
C GLY A 562 -28.71 21.68 0.38
N THR A 563 -29.86 21.03 0.54
CA THR A 563 -30.53 20.89 1.84
C THR A 563 -29.74 19.91 2.71
N GLU A 564 -29.37 20.33 3.91
CA GLU A 564 -28.60 19.53 4.86
C GLU A 564 -29.52 19.00 5.96
N GLU A 565 -29.47 17.69 6.20
CA GLU A 565 -30.27 17.01 7.22
C GLU A 565 -29.37 16.10 8.03
N LYS A 566 -29.56 16.03 9.36
CA LYS A 566 -28.77 15.12 10.20
C LYS A 566 -28.93 13.68 9.70
N LEU A 567 -27.85 12.90 9.68
CA LEU A 567 -27.89 11.52 9.21
C LEU A 567 -28.81 10.69 10.13
N ILE A 568 -29.80 10.05 9.53
CA ILE A 568 -30.71 9.10 10.19
C ILE A 568 -30.71 7.76 9.44
N PRO A 569 -31.14 6.65 10.08
CA PRO A 569 -31.13 5.32 9.48
C PRO A 569 -31.85 5.23 8.12
N GLU A 570 -32.91 6.02 7.94
CA GLU A 570 -33.75 6.04 6.73
C GLU A 570 -33.01 6.56 5.49
N HIS A 571 -31.86 7.22 5.67
CA HIS A 571 -30.99 7.67 4.58
C HIS A 571 -30.04 6.58 4.07
N LEU A 572 -29.96 5.45 4.76
CA LEU A 572 -29.03 4.35 4.46
C LEU A 572 -29.79 3.11 3.98
N ILE A 573 -29.23 2.43 2.99
CA ILE A 573 -29.57 1.07 2.64
C ILE A 573 -28.59 0.13 3.32
N VAL A 574 -29.12 -0.91 3.96
CA VAL A 574 -28.38 -1.79 4.86
C VAL A 574 -28.55 -3.23 4.39
N ASP A 575 -27.44 -3.93 4.18
CA ASP A 575 -27.50 -5.35 3.87
C ASP A 575 -28.05 -6.13 5.07
N LYS A 576 -28.95 -7.09 4.83
CA LYS A 576 -29.62 -7.88 5.88
C LYS A 576 -28.70 -8.94 6.48
N THR A 577 -27.61 -8.49 7.07
CA THR A 577 -26.52 -9.28 7.64
C THR A 577 -26.12 -8.73 9.01
N ALA A 578 -25.42 -9.55 9.81
CA ALA A 578 -24.87 -9.10 11.09
C ALA A 578 -23.90 -7.91 10.92
N MET A 579 -23.05 -7.95 9.89
CA MET A 579 -22.12 -6.86 9.58
C MET A 579 -22.85 -5.59 9.15
N GLY A 580 -23.92 -5.69 8.34
CA GLY A 580 -24.74 -4.52 7.97
C GLY A 580 -25.35 -3.82 9.19
N ALA A 581 -25.90 -4.60 10.13
CA ALA A 581 -26.40 -4.06 11.39
C ALA A 581 -25.29 -3.40 12.24
N PHE A 582 -24.12 -4.03 12.33
CA PHE A 582 -23.00 -3.49 13.09
C PHE A 582 -22.47 -2.18 12.50
N GLN A 583 -22.26 -2.12 11.19
CA GLN A 583 -21.78 -0.92 10.52
C GLN A 583 -22.79 0.23 10.61
N LEU A 584 -24.09 -0.07 10.52
CA LEU A 584 -25.12 0.93 10.77
C LEU A 584 -25.03 1.47 12.20
N TYR A 585 -24.89 0.60 13.21
CA TYR A 585 -24.70 1.00 14.60
C TYR A 585 -23.50 1.96 14.74
N LEU A 586 -22.33 1.58 14.23
CA LEU A 586 -21.12 2.39 14.31
C LEU A 586 -21.27 3.76 13.66
N VAL A 587 -21.91 3.84 12.48
CA VAL A 587 -22.13 5.11 11.78
C VAL A 587 -23.09 6.02 12.55
N LEU A 588 -24.13 5.47 13.16
CA LEU A 588 -25.07 6.24 13.96
C LEU A 588 -24.47 6.72 15.28
N THR A 589 -23.56 5.93 15.87
CA THR A 589 -22.80 6.32 17.07
C THR A 589 -21.51 7.08 16.75
N ALA A 590 -21.19 7.34 15.48
CA ALA A 590 -19.91 7.94 15.11
C ALA A 590 -19.61 9.29 15.79
N HIS A 591 -20.65 10.08 16.07
CA HIS A 591 -20.54 11.34 16.80
C HIS A 591 -19.87 11.20 18.18
N THR A 592 -19.88 10.01 18.79
CA THR A 592 -19.28 9.74 20.10
C THR A 592 -17.78 9.48 20.06
N VAL A 593 -17.20 9.28 18.87
CA VAL A 593 -15.74 9.11 18.68
C VAL A 593 -15.12 10.28 17.92
N MET A 594 -15.95 11.20 17.43
CA MET A 594 -15.52 12.42 16.75
C MET A 594 -15.12 13.51 17.75
N PRO A 595 -14.43 14.57 17.29
CA PRO A 595 -14.12 15.72 18.13
C PRO A 595 -15.37 16.32 18.78
N VAL A 596 -15.24 16.73 20.02
CA VAL A 596 -16.28 17.41 20.80
C VAL A 596 -15.68 18.63 21.49
N PHE A 597 -16.54 19.56 21.91
CA PHE A 597 -16.13 20.73 22.67
C PHE A 597 -16.89 20.85 23.99
N TRP A 598 -16.13 21.07 25.06
CA TRP A 598 -16.61 21.33 26.42
C TRP A 598 -17.68 20.33 26.90
N HIS A 599 -18.92 20.76 27.18
CA HIS A 599 -19.96 19.82 27.64
C HIS A 599 -20.41 18.81 26.58
N GLY A 600 -20.02 18.95 25.30
CA GLY A 600 -20.14 17.87 24.32
C GLY A 600 -19.29 16.65 24.67
N GLY A 601 -18.34 16.77 25.60
CA GLY A 601 -17.53 15.68 26.13
C GLY A 601 -18.30 14.54 26.81
N TYR A 602 -19.56 14.76 27.21
CA TYR A 602 -20.35 13.76 27.92
C TYR A 602 -20.64 12.50 27.11
N ILE A 603 -20.71 12.63 25.79
CA ILE A 603 -21.08 11.54 24.89
C ILE A 603 -19.89 10.68 24.45
N VAL A 604 -18.65 11.05 24.80
CA VAL A 604 -17.44 10.38 24.28
C VAL A 604 -17.42 8.90 24.69
N ARG A 605 -17.09 8.04 23.73
CA ARG A 605 -17.01 6.59 23.91
C ARG A 605 -15.66 6.07 23.45
N ASP A 606 -14.92 5.46 24.36
CA ASP A 606 -13.75 4.65 24.05
C ASP A 606 -14.18 3.19 23.89
N PHE A 607 -14.47 2.80 22.65
CA PHE A 607 -14.95 1.46 22.34
C PHE A 607 -13.91 0.38 22.63
N ILE A 608 -14.37 -0.77 23.13
CA ILE A 608 -13.52 -1.92 23.43
C ILE A 608 -13.60 -2.92 22.26
N PHE A 609 -12.65 -2.82 21.33
CA PHE A 609 -12.53 -3.74 20.20
C PHE A 609 -11.43 -4.78 20.42
N ASN A 610 -10.49 -4.48 21.32
CA ASN A 610 -9.49 -5.39 21.81
C ASN A 610 -9.48 -5.37 23.35
N PRO A 611 -9.30 -6.51 24.06
CA PRO A 611 -9.15 -6.49 25.52
C PRO A 611 -8.04 -5.56 26.00
N ASP A 612 -6.99 -5.39 25.20
CA ASP A 612 -5.86 -4.51 25.51
C ASP A 612 -6.27 -3.02 25.50
N ASP A 613 -7.44 -2.64 24.95
CA ASP A 613 -7.96 -1.27 25.02
C ASP A 613 -8.26 -0.83 26.46
N ILE A 614 -8.65 -1.77 27.33
CA ILE A 614 -8.86 -1.52 28.76
C ILE A 614 -7.60 -0.96 29.41
N THR A 615 -6.42 -1.43 28.99
CA THR A 615 -5.14 -1.00 29.56
C THR A 615 -4.84 0.47 29.27
N LYS A 616 -5.51 1.07 28.28
CA LYS A 616 -5.38 2.49 27.93
C LYS A 616 -6.27 3.38 28.80
N ILE A 617 -7.24 2.81 29.51
CA ILE A 617 -8.24 3.52 30.30
C ILE A 617 -7.76 3.64 31.75
N LYS A 618 -7.20 4.82 32.10
CA LYS A 618 -6.51 5.05 33.38
C LYS A 618 -7.29 4.59 34.63
N PRO A 619 -8.60 4.85 34.77
CA PRO A 619 -9.33 4.45 35.98
C PRO A 619 -9.42 2.93 36.19
N ILE A 620 -9.38 2.14 35.11
CA ILE A 620 -9.60 0.70 35.15
C ILE A 620 -8.44 -0.13 34.57
N GLN A 621 -7.33 0.50 34.17
CA GLN A 621 -6.19 -0.15 33.49
C GLN A 621 -5.56 -1.33 34.25
N ASN A 622 -5.73 -1.38 35.58
CA ASN A 622 -5.18 -2.42 36.46
C ASN A 622 -6.24 -3.44 36.92
N TYR A 623 -7.48 -3.35 36.43
CA TYR A 623 -8.56 -4.27 36.80
C TYR A 623 -8.62 -5.44 35.82
N ASP A 624 -8.95 -6.63 36.35
CA ASP A 624 -9.10 -7.84 35.54
C ASP A 624 -10.55 -8.00 35.06
N PHE A 625 -10.76 -7.81 33.75
CA PHE A 625 -12.04 -8.06 33.08
C PHE A 625 -12.03 -9.33 32.21
N SER A 626 -11.07 -10.24 32.44
CA SER A 626 -10.95 -11.48 31.65
C SER A 626 -12.21 -12.35 31.71
N ILE A 627 -13.01 -12.25 32.78
CA ILE A 627 -14.30 -12.94 32.88
C ILE A 627 -15.30 -12.44 31.83
N LEU A 628 -15.35 -11.14 31.56
CA LEU A 628 -16.23 -10.57 30.54
C LEU A 628 -15.82 -11.01 29.13
N LEU A 629 -14.52 -11.19 28.90
CA LEU A 629 -14.02 -11.74 27.65
C LEU A 629 -14.41 -13.21 27.48
N LYS A 630 -14.24 -14.02 28.53
CA LYS A 630 -14.62 -15.45 28.54
C LYS A 630 -16.11 -15.67 28.31
N ASP A 631 -16.94 -14.78 28.84
CA ASP A 631 -18.41 -14.85 28.71
C ASP A 631 -18.95 -14.17 27.43
N ASP A 632 -18.08 -13.80 26.47
CA ASP A 632 -18.45 -13.12 25.21
C ASP A 632 -19.23 -11.80 25.42
N ASN A 633 -18.95 -11.13 26.54
CA ASN A 633 -19.62 -9.93 27.00
C ASN A 633 -18.75 -8.68 26.87
N LEU A 634 -17.45 -8.82 26.60
CA LEU A 634 -16.55 -7.67 26.45
C LEU A 634 -16.54 -7.11 25.02
N LEU A 635 -16.22 -7.95 24.03
CA LEU A 635 -16.08 -7.54 22.64
C LEU A 635 -17.44 -7.31 21.96
N PRO A 636 -17.47 -6.64 20.80
CA PRO A 636 -18.71 -6.45 20.05
C PRO A 636 -19.27 -7.79 19.59
N LYS A 637 -20.60 -7.92 19.67
CA LYS A 637 -21.34 -9.12 19.28
C LYS A 637 -22.58 -8.71 18.52
N VAL A 638 -22.94 -9.48 17.49
CA VAL A 638 -24.19 -9.28 16.76
C VAL A 638 -24.94 -10.59 16.61
N GLU A 639 -26.20 -10.59 17.01
CA GLU A 639 -27.08 -11.74 16.91
C GLU A 639 -28.14 -11.47 15.85
N LEU A 640 -28.03 -12.13 14.69
CA LEU A 640 -28.99 -11.99 13.59
C LEU A 640 -30.17 -12.95 13.80
N ALA A 641 -31.40 -12.44 13.71
CA ALA A 641 -32.59 -13.27 13.75
C ALA A 641 -32.59 -14.30 12.62
N SER A 642 -33.11 -15.51 12.86
CA SER A 642 -33.09 -16.60 11.87
C SER A 642 -33.83 -16.26 10.56
N ASP A 643 -34.85 -15.41 10.62
CA ASP A 643 -35.60 -14.89 9.48
C ASP A 643 -34.97 -13.63 8.85
N LYS A 644 -33.85 -13.16 9.39
CA LYS A 644 -33.14 -11.92 9.03
C LYS A 644 -34.02 -10.67 9.12
N SER A 645 -35.05 -10.67 9.96
CA SER A 645 -35.93 -9.52 10.18
C SER A 645 -35.30 -8.43 11.05
N TYR A 646 -34.42 -8.82 11.97
CA TYR A 646 -33.66 -7.91 12.82
C TYR A 646 -32.32 -8.50 13.23
N ALA A 647 -31.44 -7.65 13.77
CA ALA A 647 -30.23 -8.05 14.47
C ALA A 647 -30.11 -7.30 15.80
N ASP A 648 -29.62 -7.99 16.83
CA ASP A 648 -29.26 -7.40 18.11
C ASP A 648 -27.75 -7.14 18.14
N VAL A 649 -27.37 -5.87 18.26
CA VAL A 649 -25.99 -5.40 18.33
C VAL A 649 -25.64 -5.10 19.77
N TYR A 650 -24.59 -5.73 20.28
CA TYR A 650 -24.03 -5.50 21.59
C TYR A 650 -22.62 -4.94 21.44
N CYS A 651 -22.33 -3.83 22.11
CA CYS A 651 -21.01 -3.21 22.03
C CYS A 651 -20.63 -2.62 23.38
N SER A 652 -19.36 -2.81 23.76
CA SER A 652 -18.84 -2.26 25.01
C SER A 652 -17.96 -1.06 24.75
N TYR A 653 -18.02 -0.08 25.65
CA TYR A 653 -17.17 1.11 25.62
C TYR A 653 -16.95 1.63 27.03
N TRP A 654 -15.91 2.43 27.18
CA TRP A 654 -15.70 3.29 28.34
C TRP A 654 -16.24 4.68 28.07
N ASN A 655 -16.90 5.25 29.08
CA ASN A 655 -17.31 6.64 29.12
C ASN A 655 -16.86 7.24 30.46
N ASP A 656 -16.20 8.40 30.40
CA ASP A 656 -15.63 9.06 31.59
C ASP A 656 -16.66 9.52 32.63
N TRP A 657 -17.97 9.45 32.34
CA TRP A 657 -19.05 9.88 33.22
C TRP A 657 -19.90 8.74 33.77
N GLU A 658 -19.85 7.57 33.11
CA GLU A 658 -20.68 6.43 33.47
C GLU A 658 -19.86 5.19 33.81
N GLY A 659 -18.68 5.02 33.19
CA GLY A 659 -17.73 3.93 33.37
C GLY A 659 -17.73 2.92 32.21
N LEU A 660 -17.49 1.64 32.52
CA LEU A 660 -17.44 0.57 31.53
C LEU A 660 -18.86 0.04 31.28
N ILE A 661 -19.35 0.20 30.07
CA ILE A 661 -20.73 -0.08 29.68
C ILE A 661 -20.77 -1.09 28.54
N ARG A 662 -21.81 -1.93 28.50
CA ARG A 662 -22.29 -2.65 27.31
C ARG A 662 -23.66 -2.15 26.93
N GLU A 663 -23.77 -1.62 25.72
CA GLU A 663 -25.05 -1.25 25.13
C GLU A 663 -25.60 -2.36 24.26
N HIS A 664 -26.92 -2.39 24.15
CA HIS A 664 -27.67 -3.28 23.27
C HIS A 664 -28.64 -2.46 22.41
N TYR A 665 -28.47 -2.58 21.10
CA TYR A 665 -29.35 -1.99 20.10
C TYR A 665 -29.98 -3.07 19.24
N ARG A 666 -31.26 -2.91 18.91
CA ARG A 666 -31.94 -3.72 17.90
C ARG A 666 -32.06 -2.96 16.59
N ILE A 667 -31.54 -3.55 15.52
CA ILE A 667 -31.65 -3.06 14.15
C ILE A 667 -32.69 -3.89 13.42
N LYS A 668 -33.83 -3.30 13.05
CA LYS A 668 -34.89 -3.97 12.29
C LYS A 668 -34.74 -3.64 10.81
N PHE A 669 -34.66 -4.66 9.96
CA PHE A 669 -34.49 -4.47 8.53
C PHE A 669 -35.85 -4.27 7.84
N ASN A 670 -36.01 -3.15 7.15
CA ASN A 670 -37.24 -2.82 6.46
C ASN A 670 -37.31 -3.47 5.07
N ALA A 671 -38.51 -3.48 4.48
CA ALA A 671 -38.72 -4.05 3.15
C ALA A 671 -38.07 -3.21 2.04
N ASP A 672 -37.93 -1.89 2.25
CA ASP A 672 -37.32 -0.95 1.31
C ASP A 672 -35.78 -0.94 1.35
N GLY A 673 -35.17 -1.80 2.18
CA GLY A 673 -33.72 -1.90 2.37
C GLY A 673 -33.16 -0.96 3.44
N THR A 674 -33.96 -0.06 4.01
CA THR A 674 -33.54 0.72 5.18
C THR A 674 -33.58 -0.13 6.45
N ALA A 675 -33.22 0.47 7.58
CA ALA A 675 -33.42 -0.15 8.88
C ALA A 675 -33.94 0.86 9.92
N SER A 676 -34.64 0.36 10.92
CA SER A 676 -35.03 1.13 12.10
C SER A 676 -34.21 0.68 13.31
N VAL A 677 -33.77 1.63 14.12
CA VAL A 677 -32.83 1.39 15.22
C VAL A 677 -33.49 1.69 16.55
N VAL A 678 -33.39 0.75 17.50
CA VAL A 678 -34.03 0.85 18.82
C VAL A 678 -33.01 0.50 19.89
N ALA A 679 -32.69 1.44 20.79
CA ALA A 679 -31.94 1.13 22.00
C ALA A 679 -32.78 0.21 22.90
N LYS A 680 -32.18 -0.86 23.41
CA LYS A 680 -32.86 -1.87 24.22
C LYS A 680 -32.42 -1.79 25.67
N ASP A 681 -31.19 -2.21 25.91
CA ASP A 681 -30.62 -2.32 27.25
C ASP A 681 -29.26 -1.65 27.30
N LYS A 682 -28.90 -1.20 28.51
CA LYS A 682 -27.59 -0.63 28.81
C LYS A 682 -27.13 -1.20 30.14
N PHE A 683 -26.03 -1.94 30.12
CA PHE A 683 -25.47 -2.60 31.29
C PHE A 683 -24.15 -1.95 31.69
N THR A 684 -24.01 -1.53 32.93
CA THR A 684 -22.77 -0.94 33.44
C THR A 684 -21.96 -2.02 34.17
N PHE A 685 -20.88 -2.52 33.55
CA PHE A 685 -19.96 -3.48 34.15
C PHE A 685 -19.15 -2.88 35.29
N TYR A 686 -18.76 -1.61 35.14
CA TYR A 686 -18.04 -0.87 36.15
C TYR A 686 -18.59 0.55 36.18
N LYS A 687 -19.20 0.94 37.30
CA LYS A 687 -19.69 2.31 37.46
C LYS A 687 -18.52 3.22 37.81
N TYR A 688 -18.34 4.27 37.03
CA TYR A 688 -17.37 5.32 37.31
C TYR A 688 -18.09 6.62 37.62
N ASP A 689 -17.60 7.31 38.64
CA ASP A 689 -18.00 8.68 38.95
C ASP A 689 -16.73 9.51 38.84
N CYS A 690 -16.72 10.46 37.89
CA CYS A 690 -15.55 11.30 37.63
C CYS A 690 -15.23 12.24 38.82
N GLY A 691 -16.10 12.31 39.83
CA GLY A 691 -15.89 13.09 41.05
C GLY A 691 -16.00 14.60 40.85
N ILE A 692 -16.37 15.06 39.64
CA ILE A 692 -16.69 16.46 39.36
C ILE A 692 -18.11 16.71 39.86
N CYS A 693 -18.23 17.01 41.15
CA CYS A 693 -19.40 17.70 41.68
C CYS A 693 -19.36 19.14 41.17
N PHE A 694 -20.33 19.52 40.34
CA PHE A 694 -20.52 20.93 39.97
C PHE A 694 -20.85 21.80 41.19
#